data_AF-A0A8H3FK08-F1
#
_entry.id   AF-A0A8H3FK08-F1
#
_cell.length_a   1.000
_cell.length_b   1.000
_cell.length_c   1.000
_cell.angle_alpha   90.00
_cell.angle_beta   90.00
_cell.angle_gamma   90.00
#
_symmetry.space_group_name_H-M   'P 1'
#
loop_
_entity.id
_entity.type
_entity.pdbx_description
1 polymer ?
#
loop_
_entity_poly.entity_id
_entity_poly.type
_entity_poly.pdbx_seq_one_letter_code
_entity_poly.pdbx_strand_id
1 'polypeptide(L)'
;MAFSLKVNRLSFQTLLLCVFAALAQHTTGSKAHPDYVVRSPQAPSAASPLVDFQVYEPVLTPAGSSNQYGCVYTRLLMEHVFGFSYGKPYVGDYSPPPCSFNRITMNFTVTSRGRQFDRLGLMYLGDIEVFRTSTAEPTANGIVWTYVKEMDQYDSLWKTKQKIIFDLGNLIDNTYTGSFNTTLTATFFTVPESRATADTILPISSRQSSSNMPSAFSVPSQNASVSYTFPKNIQRAVVSLSACGQASEEFWYTNTFSSQTDTFESTTGTLYGYSPFREVQLLIDGQLAGVSWPFPIIFTGGIVPGLWRPIVGIDAFDLREHEIDITPWLPILCDGSTHTFEIRVAGLDDNGSDHATLTKTVGSYWVVSGKIFIFLDESRSITTGGPPDVTAPSPLIQISSSITTNAAGENETLTYNTVVSRYLSISSTIRTSHGSRLVSWNQSLTYSNHNAFINSGVTQSTTQNTSGIEAASQASYATLYSYPLLVDSTFESFPSGAFSINASISRGLNSNVLGASVFPSGVQSFNVTSPALMPLSGRPQPQTVTLPSSLPNFNGALLATTQTGSAAYLSAGNASYSLGTTEQDFDFKGAELRADGPAFELYTRHVKAVNSTVTEDEQNLVGRSLGIPTGQPGIMKGVQGLNGPSVRAMLARGPGRLKSELMGGRPS
;
A
#
# COMPACT_ATOMS: atom_id res chain seq x y z
N MET A 1 6.68 -41.38 23.64
CA MET A 1 5.31 -41.97 23.77
C MET A 1 4.52 -41.56 22.55
N ALA A 2 3.68 -42.43 21.99
CA ALA A 2 2.83 -42.10 20.85
C ALA A 2 1.36 -42.08 21.28
N PHE A 3 0.58 -41.12 20.78
CA PHE A 3 -0.87 -41.10 20.94
C PHE A 3 -1.54 -41.02 19.57
N SER A 4 -2.41 -41.98 19.30
CA SER A 4 -3.27 -42.03 18.12
C SER A 4 -4.64 -41.47 18.46
N LEU A 5 -5.23 -40.70 17.55
CA LEU A 5 -6.67 -40.45 17.51
C LEU A 5 -7.29 -41.11 16.28
N LYS A 6 -8.50 -41.64 16.46
CA LYS A 6 -9.13 -42.56 15.52
C LYS A 6 -10.08 -41.85 14.57
N VAL A 7 -10.03 -42.25 13.30
CA VAL A 7 -11.14 -42.03 12.36
C VAL A 7 -12.32 -42.94 12.77
N ASN A 8 -13.53 -42.38 12.78
CA ASN A 8 -14.76 -43.16 12.80
C ASN A 8 -15.54 -42.88 11.50
N ARG A 9 -15.74 -43.93 10.68
CA ARG A 9 -16.77 -43.96 9.64
C ARG A 9 -18.02 -44.63 10.22
N LEU A 10 -19.20 -44.19 9.80
CA LEU A 10 -20.37 -45.05 9.67
C LEU A 10 -21.17 -44.64 8.43
N SER A 11 -21.85 -45.59 7.81
CA SER A 11 -22.41 -45.47 6.45
C SER A 11 -23.77 -46.15 6.35
N PHE A 12 -24.71 -45.62 5.54
CA PHE A 12 -25.78 -46.31 4.77
C PHE A 12 -26.47 -45.19 3.92
N GLN A 13 -26.68 -45.22 2.59
CA GLN A 13 -27.47 -46.13 1.72
C GLN A 13 -28.97 -46.21 2.11
N THR A 14 -30.02 -46.04 1.27
CA THR A 14 -30.23 -45.59 -0.14
C THR A 14 -31.77 -45.24 -0.31
N LEU A 15 -32.50 -44.99 -1.43
CA LEU A 15 -32.37 -45.16 -2.90
C LEU A 15 -33.40 -44.27 -3.70
N LEU A 16 -33.04 -43.80 -4.91
CA LEU A 16 -33.88 -43.48 -6.12
C LEU A 16 -35.00 -42.40 -6.25
N LEU A 17 -35.20 -42.04 -7.52
CA LEU A 17 -36.06 -41.06 -8.22
C LEU A 17 -37.59 -41.34 -8.22
N CYS A 18 -38.39 -40.27 -8.42
CA CYS A 18 -39.39 -40.06 -9.52
C CYS A 18 -40.07 -38.67 -9.34
N VAL A 19 -40.41 -37.79 -10.30
CA VAL A 19 -40.79 -37.79 -11.74
C VAL A 19 -42.31 -37.53 -11.97
N PHE A 20 -42.62 -36.25 -12.31
CA PHE A 20 -43.75 -35.68 -13.08
C PHE A 20 -45.23 -35.66 -12.57
N ALA A 21 -45.70 -34.41 -12.37
CA ALA A 21 -46.88 -33.74 -12.97
C ALA A 21 -48.34 -34.26 -12.81
N ALA A 22 -49.25 -33.32 -12.49
CA ALA A 22 -50.68 -33.32 -12.83
C ALA A 22 -51.22 -31.86 -12.93
N LEU A 23 -52.31 -31.63 -13.67
CA LEU A 23 -52.88 -30.30 -13.95
C LEU A 23 -54.21 -30.02 -13.21
N ALA A 24 -54.41 -28.74 -12.89
CA ALA A 24 -55.65 -27.94 -12.86
C ALA A 24 -57.04 -28.58 -12.61
N GLN A 25 -57.79 -27.96 -11.69
CA GLN A 25 -59.25 -27.77 -11.85
C GLN A 25 -59.65 -26.33 -11.48
N HIS A 26 -60.56 -25.75 -12.26
CA HIS A 26 -61.23 -24.46 -11.99
C HIS A 26 -62.62 -24.70 -11.40
N THR A 27 -63.00 -23.89 -10.40
CA THR A 27 -64.39 -23.46 -10.20
C THR A 27 -64.42 -21.97 -9.80
N THR A 28 -65.59 -21.33 -9.96
CA THR A 28 -65.72 -19.87 -10.09
C THR A 28 -66.42 -19.19 -8.91
N GLY A 29 -65.98 -17.98 -8.56
CA GLY A 29 -66.74 -17.05 -7.72
C GLY A 29 -66.44 -15.59 -8.07
N SER A 30 -67.44 -14.84 -8.55
CA SER A 30 -67.39 -13.38 -8.67
C SER A 30 -67.97 -12.73 -7.41
N LYS A 31 -67.75 -11.47 -7.04
CA LYS A 31 -67.64 -10.25 -7.86
C LYS A 31 -67.17 -9.08 -6.98
N ALA A 32 -66.25 -8.22 -7.45
CA ALA A 32 -66.19 -6.77 -7.15
C ALA A 32 -64.83 -6.18 -7.60
N HIS A 33 -64.86 -5.13 -8.42
CA HIS A 33 -63.79 -4.13 -8.49
C HIS A 33 -64.25 -2.91 -7.69
N PRO A 34 -63.33 -2.28 -6.94
CA PRO A 34 -63.01 -0.90 -7.29
C PRO A 34 -61.50 -0.61 -7.32
N ASP A 35 -61.13 0.33 -8.19
CA ASP A 35 -60.02 1.28 -8.07
C ASP A 35 -58.70 0.81 -7.44
N TYR A 36 -57.88 0.14 -8.25
CA TYR A 36 -56.43 0.16 -8.02
C TYR A 36 -55.91 1.58 -8.23
N VAL A 37 -55.68 2.31 -7.13
CA VAL A 37 -54.90 3.55 -7.16
C VAL A 37 -53.50 3.21 -7.66
N VAL A 38 -53.20 3.61 -8.90
CA VAL A 38 -51.84 3.56 -9.44
C VAL A 38 -51.00 4.57 -8.67
N ARG A 39 -50.40 4.13 -7.56
CA ARG A 39 -49.23 4.82 -7.01
C ARG A 39 -48.17 4.82 -8.12
N SER A 40 -47.82 6.01 -8.60
CA SER A 40 -46.67 6.21 -9.47
C SER A 40 -45.47 5.46 -8.88
N PRO A 41 -44.62 4.80 -9.70
CA PRO A 41 -43.42 4.20 -9.18
C PRO A 41 -42.61 5.28 -8.46
N GLN A 42 -42.44 5.14 -7.14
CA GLN A 42 -41.46 5.95 -6.42
C GLN A 42 -40.12 5.71 -7.13
N ALA A 43 -39.45 6.79 -7.52
CA ALA A 43 -38.10 6.69 -8.06
C ALA A 43 -37.28 5.84 -7.08
N PRO A 44 -36.52 4.83 -7.57
CA PRO A 44 -35.78 3.94 -6.70
C PRO A 44 -34.89 4.78 -5.80
N SER A 45 -35.07 4.63 -4.49
CA SER A 45 -34.26 5.35 -3.48
C SER A 45 -32.80 5.17 -3.86
N ALA A 46 -32.12 6.28 -4.17
CA ALA A 46 -30.74 6.23 -4.60
C ALA A 46 -29.93 5.53 -3.50
N ALA A 47 -29.40 4.36 -3.81
CA ALA A 47 -28.62 3.59 -2.84
C ALA A 47 -27.40 4.43 -2.45
N SER A 48 -27.19 4.58 -1.14
CA SER A 48 -26.06 5.35 -0.60
C SER A 48 -24.74 4.86 -1.21
N PRO A 49 -23.78 5.76 -1.50
CA PRO A 49 -22.44 5.36 -1.89
C PRO A 49 -21.83 4.37 -0.91
N LEU A 50 -21.13 3.36 -1.43
CA LEU A 50 -20.36 2.42 -0.62
C LEU A 50 -19.27 3.19 0.14
N VAL A 51 -19.06 2.87 1.41
CA VAL A 51 -17.99 3.47 2.22
C VAL A 51 -16.77 2.56 2.18
N ASP A 52 -15.81 2.85 1.31
CA ASP A 52 -14.56 2.09 1.23
C ASP A 52 -13.56 2.61 2.29
N PHE A 53 -12.72 1.73 2.83
CA PHE A 53 -11.74 2.09 3.86
C PHE A 53 -10.52 1.15 3.89
N GLN A 54 -9.37 1.72 4.24
CA GLN A 54 -8.21 0.96 4.73
C GLN A 54 -8.38 0.71 6.24
N VAL A 55 -7.83 -0.39 6.76
CA VAL A 55 -7.60 -0.57 8.21
C VAL A 55 -6.19 -0.09 8.54
N TYR A 56 -6.09 0.84 9.49
CA TYR A 56 -4.85 1.47 9.96
C TYR A 56 -5.06 2.00 11.38
N GLU A 57 -3.98 2.40 12.04
CA GLU A 57 -4.01 2.92 13.41
C GLU A 57 -4.74 4.29 13.51
N PRO A 58 -5.48 4.56 14.61
CA PRO A 58 -6.25 5.79 14.75
C PRO A 58 -5.39 7.07 14.81
N VAL A 59 -5.36 7.82 13.71
CA VAL A 59 -4.73 9.15 13.67
C VAL A 59 -5.59 10.18 14.42
N LEU A 60 -4.98 10.89 15.36
CA LEU A 60 -5.63 11.95 16.16
C LEU A 60 -5.79 13.24 15.36
N THR A 61 -7.02 13.71 15.19
CA THR A 61 -7.32 15.09 14.75
C THR A 61 -8.16 15.81 15.81
N PRO A 62 -7.84 17.05 16.22
CA PRO A 62 -8.60 17.78 17.25
C PRO A 62 -10.11 17.85 17.02
N ALA A 63 -10.91 17.41 18.00
CA ALA A 63 -12.36 17.58 17.97
C ALA A 63 -12.78 18.96 18.50
N GLY A 64 -12.52 19.99 17.71
CA GLY A 64 -12.80 21.39 18.06
C GLY A 64 -11.73 22.05 18.94
N SER A 65 -12.00 23.28 19.39
CA SER A 65 -11.07 24.10 20.16
C SER A 65 -11.05 23.73 21.65
N SER A 66 -10.47 22.57 21.98
CA SER A 66 -10.10 22.22 23.36
C SER A 66 -8.90 23.07 23.81
N ASN A 67 -8.93 23.58 25.04
CA ASN A 67 -7.85 24.38 25.64
C ASN A 67 -6.49 23.64 25.75
N GLN A 68 -6.45 22.33 25.52
CA GLN A 68 -5.19 21.57 25.45
C GLN A 68 -4.48 21.70 24.09
N TYR A 69 -5.22 22.03 23.02
CA TYR A 69 -4.63 22.29 21.70
C TYR A 69 -4.35 23.79 21.57
N GLY A 70 -3.11 24.16 21.27
CA GLY A 70 -2.68 25.56 21.23
C GLY A 70 -3.31 26.33 20.06
N CYS A 71 -2.80 26.13 18.85
CA CYS A 71 -3.56 26.43 17.64
C CYS A 71 -4.45 25.24 17.28
N VAL A 72 -5.59 25.51 16.64
CA VAL A 72 -6.33 24.55 15.80
C VAL A 72 -6.79 25.33 14.57
N TYR A 73 -6.20 25.04 13.41
CA TYR A 73 -6.49 25.74 12.16
C TYR A 73 -6.61 24.75 11.01
N THR A 74 -7.79 24.62 10.40
CA THR A 74 -8.01 23.75 9.24
C THR A 74 -8.03 24.57 7.95
N ARG A 75 -7.26 24.14 6.94
CA ARG A 75 -7.15 24.77 5.62
C ARG A 75 -7.55 23.79 4.52
N LEU A 76 -8.37 24.26 3.57
CA LEU A 76 -8.57 23.56 2.29
C LEU A 76 -7.30 23.66 1.45
N LEU A 77 -6.77 22.52 1.04
CA LEU A 77 -5.56 22.39 0.21
C LEU A 77 -5.88 22.12 -1.26
N MET A 78 -6.94 21.34 -1.52
CA MET A 78 -7.43 21.02 -2.85
C MET A 78 -8.93 20.72 -2.80
N GLU A 79 -9.68 21.22 -3.78
CA GLU A 79 -10.98 20.69 -4.18
C GLU A 79 -10.94 20.53 -5.71
N HIS A 80 -11.01 19.29 -6.21
CA HIS A 80 -10.71 19.02 -7.62
C HIS A 80 -11.42 17.77 -8.16
N VAL A 81 -11.67 17.75 -9.48
CA VAL A 81 -12.33 16.64 -10.19
C VAL A 81 -11.39 16.07 -11.25
N PHE A 82 -10.77 14.94 -10.95
CA PHE A 82 -9.89 14.21 -11.85
C PHE A 82 -10.73 13.36 -12.84
N GLY A 83 -11.03 13.93 -14.00
CA GLY A 83 -11.76 13.27 -15.10
C GLY A 83 -10.94 13.09 -16.39
N PHE A 84 -10.20 14.12 -16.80
CA PHE A 84 -9.32 14.13 -17.99
C PHE A 84 -7.93 14.69 -17.63
N SER A 85 -7.32 14.10 -16.60
CA SER A 85 -6.21 14.67 -15.83
C SER A 85 -4.82 14.12 -16.17
N TYR A 86 -4.67 13.24 -17.18
CA TYR A 86 -3.34 12.80 -17.61
C TYR A 86 -2.46 13.97 -18.08
N GLY A 87 -1.27 14.07 -17.49
CA GLY A 87 -0.34 15.19 -17.71
C GLY A 87 -0.88 16.55 -17.22
N LYS A 88 -1.91 16.55 -16.37
CA LYS A 88 -2.64 17.73 -15.88
C LYS A 88 -2.97 17.54 -14.39
N PRO A 89 -1.96 17.58 -13.50
CA PRO A 89 -2.18 17.52 -12.07
C PRO A 89 -3.00 18.71 -11.57
N TYR A 90 -3.59 18.60 -10.39
CA TYR A 90 -4.00 19.77 -9.64
C TYR A 90 -2.76 20.56 -9.19
N VAL A 91 -2.85 21.89 -9.25
CA VAL A 91 -1.79 22.82 -8.85
C VAL A 91 -2.41 23.94 -8.03
N GLY A 92 -1.82 24.24 -6.87
CA GLY A 92 -2.28 25.31 -5.99
C GLY A 92 -1.19 25.83 -5.05
N ASP A 93 -1.43 26.97 -4.41
CA ASP A 93 -0.47 27.61 -3.50
C ASP A 93 -0.85 27.46 -2.02
N TYR A 94 0.10 26.96 -1.24
CA TYR A 94 0.03 26.90 0.22
C TYR A 94 0.78 28.07 0.85
N SER A 95 0.34 28.47 2.04
CA SER A 95 1.08 29.36 2.93
C SER A 95 0.79 28.96 4.39
N PRO A 96 1.76 29.12 5.30
CA PRO A 96 1.58 28.74 6.70
C PRO A 96 0.37 29.41 7.36
N PRO A 97 -0.29 28.76 8.33
CA PRO A 97 -1.31 29.40 9.15
C PRO A 97 -0.71 30.55 9.98
N PRO A 98 -1.53 31.54 10.41
CA PRO A 98 -1.08 32.66 11.23
C PRO A 98 -0.88 32.29 12.72
N CYS A 99 -0.36 31.09 13.00
CA CYS A 99 -0.17 30.56 14.34
C CYS A 99 0.98 29.55 14.41
N SER A 100 1.53 29.32 15.61
CA SER A 100 2.50 28.25 15.86
C SER A 100 1.81 26.88 15.95
N PHE A 101 2.37 25.88 15.27
CA PHE A 101 1.94 24.48 15.31
C PHE A 101 3.15 23.56 15.47
N ASN A 102 2.92 22.33 15.92
CA ASN A 102 3.89 21.23 15.92
C ASN A 102 3.28 19.87 15.50
N ARG A 103 2.00 19.86 15.10
CA ARG A 103 1.32 18.73 14.47
C ARG A 103 0.52 19.19 13.26
N ILE A 104 0.44 18.31 12.26
CA ILE A 104 -0.35 18.48 11.05
C ILE A 104 -1.00 17.13 10.74
N THR A 105 -2.33 17.08 10.66
CA THR A 105 -3.04 15.96 10.03
C THR A 105 -3.65 16.41 8.71
N MET A 106 -3.81 15.46 7.78
CA MET A 106 -4.36 15.71 6.45
C MET A 106 -5.46 14.71 6.13
N ASN A 107 -6.64 15.21 5.79
CA ASN A 107 -7.80 14.41 5.41
C ASN A 107 -7.93 14.44 3.89
N PHE A 108 -7.86 13.28 3.24
CA PHE A 108 -8.16 13.13 1.82
C PHE A 108 -9.49 12.39 1.66
N THR A 109 -10.53 13.10 1.25
CA THR A 109 -11.86 12.56 0.97
C THR A 109 -12.05 12.45 -0.54
N VAL A 110 -12.53 11.30 -1.01
CA VAL A 110 -12.76 11.03 -2.42
C VAL A 110 -14.16 10.44 -2.62
N THR A 111 -14.84 10.87 -3.67
CA THR A 111 -16.05 10.23 -4.18
C THR A 111 -15.91 9.92 -5.67
N SER A 112 -16.49 8.82 -6.12
CA SER A 112 -16.53 8.44 -7.54
C SER A 112 -17.76 7.58 -7.82
N ARG A 113 -18.22 7.53 -9.07
CA ARG A 113 -19.39 6.76 -9.48
C ARG A 113 -19.30 6.38 -10.96
N GLY A 114 -19.75 5.18 -11.29
CA GLY A 114 -19.69 4.62 -12.65
C GLY A 114 -18.62 3.54 -12.75
N ARG A 115 -17.92 3.48 -13.88
CA ARG A 115 -16.83 2.53 -14.14
C ARG A 115 -15.50 3.24 -14.17
N GLN A 116 -14.55 2.83 -13.34
CA GLN A 116 -13.16 3.30 -13.38
C GLN A 116 -12.28 2.26 -12.69
N PHE A 117 -11.00 2.20 -13.07
CA PHE A 117 -10.00 1.42 -12.34
C PHE A 117 -9.41 2.22 -11.19
N ASP A 118 -8.64 1.55 -10.33
CA ASP A 118 -7.74 2.19 -9.39
C ASP A 118 -6.78 3.14 -10.13
N ARG A 119 -6.51 4.30 -9.53
CA ARG A 119 -5.56 5.30 -10.03
C ARG A 119 -4.56 5.63 -8.93
N LEU A 120 -3.28 5.50 -9.25
CA LEU A 120 -2.20 6.00 -8.42
C LEU A 120 -2.28 7.54 -8.35
N GLY A 121 -2.22 8.09 -7.14
CA GLY A 121 -2.18 9.51 -6.85
C GLY A 121 -0.91 9.88 -6.08
N LEU A 122 -0.32 11.02 -6.41
CA LEU A 122 0.93 11.51 -5.81
C LEU A 122 0.81 12.99 -5.45
N MET A 123 1.03 13.32 -4.17
CA MET A 123 1.03 14.69 -3.66
C MET A 123 2.45 15.16 -3.36
N TYR A 124 2.75 16.39 -3.77
CA TYR A 124 4.03 17.06 -3.54
C TYR A 124 3.85 18.38 -2.79
N LEU A 125 4.83 18.71 -1.93
CA LEU A 125 5.11 20.07 -1.47
C LEU A 125 6.40 20.52 -2.18
N GLY A 126 6.25 21.45 -3.13
CA GLY A 126 7.30 21.75 -4.09
C GLY A 126 7.66 20.50 -4.89
N ASP A 127 8.93 20.11 -4.86
CA ASP A 127 9.48 18.94 -5.55
C ASP A 127 9.52 17.67 -4.66
N ILE A 128 9.06 17.75 -3.41
CA ILE A 128 9.14 16.67 -2.41
C ILE A 128 7.80 15.93 -2.36
N GLU A 129 7.81 14.62 -2.66
CA GLU A 129 6.64 13.76 -2.50
C GLU A 129 6.35 13.56 -1.00
N VAL A 130 5.10 13.82 -0.58
CA VAL A 130 4.68 13.77 0.83
C VAL A 130 3.60 12.72 1.11
N PHE A 131 2.87 12.28 0.09
CA PHE A 131 1.81 11.28 0.17
C PHE A 131 1.63 10.59 -1.18
N ARG A 132 1.53 9.25 -1.18
CA ARG A 132 1.24 8.41 -2.34
C ARG A 132 0.09 7.47 -2.00
N THR A 133 -0.90 7.37 -2.89
CA THR A 133 -2.19 6.73 -2.63
C THR A 133 -2.68 6.00 -3.88
N SER A 134 -3.60 5.04 -3.76
CA SER A 134 -4.37 4.51 -4.87
C SER A 134 -5.86 4.54 -4.57
N THR A 135 -6.67 4.97 -5.55
CA THR A 135 -8.12 5.12 -5.37
C THR A 135 -8.85 3.78 -5.30
N ALA A 136 -9.85 3.67 -4.43
CA ALA A 136 -10.84 2.60 -4.55
C ALA A 136 -11.59 2.66 -5.90
N GLU A 137 -11.87 1.50 -6.50
CA GLU A 137 -12.64 1.39 -7.75
C GLU A 137 -14.15 1.66 -7.51
N PRO A 138 -14.77 2.62 -8.23
CA PRO A 138 -16.18 2.95 -8.05
C PRO A 138 -17.17 1.81 -8.36
N THR A 139 -18.40 2.02 -7.92
CA THR A 139 -19.57 1.20 -8.27
C THR A 139 -20.60 2.04 -9.07
N ALA A 140 -21.63 1.38 -9.62
CA ALA A 140 -22.75 2.06 -10.28
C ALA A 140 -23.59 2.94 -9.33
N ASN A 141 -23.60 2.63 -8.03
CA ASN A 141 -24.23 3.46 -6.99
C ASN A 141 -23.29 4.59 -6.52
N GLY A 142 -21.99 4.36 -6.63
CA GLY A 142 -20.93 5.27 -6.19
C GLY A 142 -20.17 4.74 -4.98
N ILE A 143 -19.06 5.39 -4.70
CA ILE A 143 -18.18 5.17 -3.55
C ILE A 143 -17.90 6.49 -2.86
N VAL A 144 -17.58 6.41 -1.57
CA VAL A 144 -16.95 7.46 -0.76
C VAL A 144 -15.90 6.82 0.13
N TRP A 145 -14.73 7.45 0.25
CA TRP A 145 -13.74 7.07 1.24
C TRP A 145 -13.05 8.31 1.82
N THR A 146 -12.42 8.15 2.98
CA THR A 146 -11.58 9.19 3.57
C THR A 146 -10.41 8.57 4.31
N TYR A 147 -9.20 9.01 3.97
CA TYR A 147 -7.98 8.66 4.69
C TYR A 147 -7.48 9.87 5.50
N VAL A 148 -6.94 9.62 6.69
CA VAL A 148 -6.39 10.64 7.59
C VAL A 148 -4.92 10.32 7.85
N LYS A 149 -4.01 11.20 7.43
CA LYS A 149 -2.55 10.98 7.51
C LYS A 149 -1.88 11.99 8.46
N GLU A 150 -0.94 11.54 9.30
CA GLU A 150 -0.01 12.44 10.01
C GLU A 150 1.08 12.95 9.05
N MET A 151 1.32 14.26 9.09
CA MET A 151 2.16 15.01 8.14
C MET A 151 3.21 15.90 8.83
N ASP A 152 3.42 15.73 10.14
CA ASP A 152 4.33 16.52 10.98
C ASP A 152 5.82 16.20 10.75
N GLN A 153 6.14 15.04 10.17
CA GLN A 153 7.46 14.76 9.58
C GLN A 153 7.89 15.81 8.52
N TYR A 154 6.94 16.55 7.94
CA TYR A 154 7.15 17.60 6.95
C TYR A 154 7.06 19.02 7.51
N ASP A 155 7.12 19.19 8.84
CA ASP A 155 6.95 20.45 9.56
C ASP A 155 7.76 21.64 9.00
N SER A 156 9.02 21.43 8.58
CA SER A 156 9.85 22.47 7.94
C SER A 156 9.31 22.93 6.57
N LEU A 157 8.62 22.07 5.83
CA LEU A 157 7.92 22.41 4.60
C LEU A 157 6.61 23.17 4.90
N TRP A 158 5.84 22.73 5.89
CA TRP A 158 4.60 23.40 6.33
C TRP A 158 4.84 24.78 6.96
N LYS A 159 6.03 25.03 7.52
CA LYS A 159 6.44 26.35 8.04
C LYS A 159 6.84 27.35 6.95
N THR A 160 6.84 26.95 5.67
CA THR A 160 7.17 27.81 4.53
C THR A 160 6.04 27.86 3.50
N LYS A 161 6.11 28.77 2.53
CA LYS A 161 5.20 28.74 1.37
C LYS A 161 5.58 27.57 0.47
N GLN A 162 4.59 26.82 0.01
CA GLN A 162 4.79 25.63 -0.82
C GLN A 162 3.85 25.67 -2.02
N LYS A 163 4.32 25.19 -3.17
CA LYS A 163 3.41 24.80 -4.25
C LYS A 163 2.88 23.40 -3.93
N ILE A 164 1.57 23.24 -3.94
CA ILE A 164 0.92 21.93 -3.90
C ILE A 164 0.76 21.46 -5.33
N ILE A 165 1.23 20.24 -5.60
CA ILE A 165 0.92 19.51 -6.83
C ILE A 165 0.29 18.19 -6.40
N PHE A 166 -0.86 17.85 -6.97
CA PHE A 166 -1.51 16.56 -6.77
C PHE A 166 -1.77 15.93 -8.14
N ASP A 167 -0.94 14.96 -8.51
CA ASP A 167 -1.13 14.18 -9.74
C ASP A 167 -2.02 12.97 -9.47
N LEU A 168 -2.98 12.75 -10.36
CA LEU A 168 -3.88 11.60 -10.37
C LEU A 168 -4.39 11.46 -11.80
N GLY A 169 -3.66 10.68 -12.60
CA GLY A 169 -3.95 10.47 -14.01
C GLY A 169 -5.26 9.70 -14.20
N ASN A 170 -6.30 10.36 -14.71
CA ASN A 170 -7.57 9.74 -15.05
C ASN A 170 -8.05 10.14 -16.45
N LEU A 171 -8.77 9.22 -17.11
CA LEU A 171 -9.51 9.47 -18.35
C LEU A 171 -10.91 8.90 -18.20
N ILE A 172 -11.88 9.57 -18.84
CA ILE A 172 -13.24 9.09 -18.98
C ILE A 172 -13.67 9.03 -20.45
N ASP A 173 -14.42 7.99 -20.81
CA ASP A 173 -14.95 7.72 -22.14
C ASP A 173 -16.28 6.91 -22.03
N ASN A 174 -16.73 6.30 -23.12
CA ASN A 174 -17.94 5.46 -23.12
C ASN A 174 -17.80 4.15 -22.32
N THR A 175 -16.56 3.78 -21.96
CA THR A 175 -16.17 2.53 -21.27
C THR A 175 -15.94 2.81 -19.79
N TYR A 176 -15.22 3.89 -19.48
CA TYR A 176 -14.77 4.35 -18.18
C TYR A 176 -15.48 5.67 -17.85
N THR A 177 -16.53 5.63 -17.05
CA THR A 177 -17.40 6.77 -16.78
C THR A 177 -17.11 7.49 -15.45
N GLY A 178 -16.22 6.95 -14.61
CA GLY A 178 -15.93 7.52 -13.29
C GLY A 178 -14.86 8.60 -13.29
N SER A 179 -15.23 9.83 -12.90
CA SER A 179 -14.29 10.83 -12.38
C SER A 179 -14.01 10.57 -10.89
N PHE A 180 -12.89 11.09 -10.38
CA PHE A 180 -12.64 11.16 -8.93
C PHE A 180 -12.84 12.61 -8.48
N ASN A 181 -13.88 12.84 -7.67
CA ASN A 181 -14.18 14.12 -7.06
C ASN A 181 -13.54 14.13 -5.68
N THR A 182 -12.64 15.07 -5.44
CA THR A 182 -11.67 15.02 -4.32
C THR A 182 -11.68 16.28 -3.48
N THR A 183 -11.48 16.11 -2.19
CA THR A 183 -11.31 17.19 -1.22
C THR A 183 -10.14 16.84 -0.31
N LEU A 184 -9.17 17.75 -0.19
CA LEU A 184 -7.99 17.60 0.65
C LEU A 184 -7.95 18.77 1.63
N THR A 185 -7.95 18.48 2.93
CA THR A 185 -7.77 19.50 3.99
C THR A 185 -6.59 19.13 4.87
N ALA A 186 -5.93 20.13 5.45
CA ALA A 186 -4.94 19.93 6.51
C ALA A 186 -5.31 20.72 7.76
N THR A 187 -5.18 20.09 8.92
CA THR A 187 -5.42 20.69 10.24
C THR A 187 -4.11 20.83 10.98
N PHE A 188 -3.73 22.08 11.25
CA PHE A 188 -2.51 22.48 11.95
C PHE A 188 -2.84 22.71 13.42
N PHE A 189 -2.09 22.08 14.33
CA PHE A 189 -2.33 22.21 15.76
C PHE A 189 -1.07 22.10 16.62
N THR A 190 -1.22 22.40 17.91
CA THR A 190 -0.15 22.32 18.90
C THR A 190 -0.50 21.29 19.97
N VAL A 191 0.42 20.38 20.28
CA VAL A 191 0.37 19.47 21.46
C VAL A 191 1.59 19.71 22.37
N PRO A 192 1.55 19.34 23.66
CA PRO A 192 2.68 19.54 24.57
C PRO A 192 3.95 18.76 24.21
N GLU A 193 3.81 17.54 23.68
CA GLU A 193 4.93 16.67 23.27
C GLU A 193 5.06 16.58 21.74
N SER A 194 6.16 17.08 21.18
CA SER A 194 6.53 16.93 19.77
C SER A 194 7.88 16.23 19.61
N ARG A 195 8.00 15.35 18.61
CA ARG A 195 9.28 14.77 18.20
C ARG A 195 10.21 15.86 17.61
N ALA A 196 11.50 15.56 17.52
CA ALA A 196 12.40 16.33 16.67
C ALA A 196 12.09 16.05 15.19
N THR A 197 11.66 17.08 14.46
CA THR A 197 11.45 17.07 13.01
C THR A 197 12.73 17.50 12.28
N ALA A 198 12.83 17.25 10.97
CA ALA A 198 14.02 17.61 10.19
C ALA A 198 14.04 19.12 9.88
N ASP A 199 15.15 19.80 10.20
CA ASP A 199 15.38 21.22 9.93
C ASP A 199 15.28 21.55 8.43
N THR A 200 15.62 20.58 7.57
CA THR A 200 15.53 20.70 6.11
C THR A 200 15.25 19.34 5.50
N ILE A 201 14.49 19.32 4.40
CA ILE A 201 14.22 18.11 3.60
C ILE A 201 14.62 18.39 2.15
N LEU A 202 15.40 17.50 1.53
CA LEU A 202 15.87 17.62 0.15
C LEU A 202 15.28 16.51 -0.76
N PRO A 203 14.69 16.82 -1.91
CA PRO A 203 14.09 15.80 -2.80
C PRO A 203 15.10 14.99 -3.64
N ILE A 204 14.99 13.66 -3.57
CA ILE A 204 15.50 12.73 -4.60
C ILE A 204 14.38 12.53 -5.62
N SER A 205 14.20 13.53 -6.47
CA SER A 205 13.07 13.65 -7.41
C SER A 205 13.52 14.38 -8.69
N SER A 206 12.72 14.33 -9.75
CA SER A 206 13.00 14.98 -11.04
C SER A 206 12.80 16.52 -11.02
N ARG A 207 12.40 17.09 -9.87
CA ARG A 207 12.25 18.53 -9.58
C ARG A 207 11.47 19.35 -10.62
N GLN A 208 10.26 18.90 -10.91
CA GLN A 208 9.39 19.42 -11.97
C GLN A 208 8.35 20.44 -11.47
N SER A 209 8.32 20.79 -10.18
CA SER A 209 7.31 21.71 -9.63
C SER A 209 7.41 23.13 -10.16
N SER A 210 8.61 23.55 -10.59
CA SER A 210 8.84 24.79 -11.34
C SER A 210 7.96 24.86 -12.61
N SER A 211 7.79 23.72 -13.29
CA SER A 211 6.99 23.52 -14.50
C SER A 211 5.56 23.01 -14.22
N ASN A 212 5.10 23.09 -12.95
CA ASN A 212 3.77 22.64 -12.50
C ASN A 212 3.50 21.13 -12.65
N MET A 213 4.54 20.29 -12.72
CA MET A 213 4.42 18.85 -12.99
C MET A 213 4.89 17.96 -11.80
N PRO A 214 4.38 16.72 -11.68
CA PRO A 214 4.82 15.77 -10.65
C PRO A 214 6.30 15.45 -10.78
N SER A 215 6.96 15.18 -9.64
CA SER A 215 8.42 15.04 -9.57
C SER A 215 8.94 13.63 -9.30
N ALA A 216 8.09 12.59 -9.24
CA ALA A 216 8.58 11.21 -9.22
C ALA A 216 9.29 10.85 -10.55
N PHE A 217 10.11 9.80 -10.51
CA PHE A 217 10.73 9.20 -11.69
C PHE A 217 9.98 7.93 -12.12
N SER A 218 9.94 7.66 -13.41
CA SER A 218 9.46 6.39 -13.99
C SER A 218 10.64 5.57 -14.52
N VAL A 219 11.10 4.56 -13.77
CA VAL A 219 12.20 3.67 -14.17
C VAL A 219 11.65 2.42 -14.88
N PRO A 220 12.32 1.88 -15.91
CA PRO A 220 13.65 2.26 -16.42
C PRO A 220 13.67 3.44 -17.42
N SER A 221 12.54 4.10 -17.71
CA SER A 221 12.47 5.15 -18.74
C SER A 221 13.21 6.47 -18.40
N GLN A 222 13.59 6.66 -17.13
CA GLN A 222 14.35 7.81 -16.62
C GLN A 222 15.47 7.33 -15.70
N ASN A 223 16.57 8.09 -15.64
CA ASN A 223 17.58 7.92 -14.59
C ASN A 223 17.10 8.63 -13.31
N ALA A 224 16.84 7.87 -12.25
CA ALA A 224 16.36 8.39 -10.97
C ALA A 224 17.52 8.89 -10.10
N SER A 225 18.22 9.92 -10.59
CA SER A 225 19.40 10.49 -9.93
C SER A 225 19.32 12.01 -9.77
N VAL A 226 19.90 12.51 -8.68
CA VAL A 226 20.03 13.93 -8.35
C VAL A 226 21.42 14.23 -7.78
N SER A 227 21.79 15.50 -7.63
CA SER A 227 23.01 15.87 -6.91
C SER A 227 22.81 17.09 -6.00
N TYR A 228 23.65 17.18 -4.96
CA TYR A 228 23.57 18.17 -3.88
C TYR A 228 24.93 18.50 -3.29
N THR A 229 25.12 19.77 -2.91
CA THR A 229 26.10 20.19 -1.90
C THR A 229 25.34 20.45 -0.61
N PHE A 230 25.79 19.85 0.50
CA PHE A 230 25.06 19.86 1.77
C PHE A 230 25.55 20.99 2.71
N PRO A 231 24.72 21.38 3.69
CA PRO A 231 25.20 22.05 4.90
C PRO A 231 26.34 21.26 5.56
N LYS A 232 27.36 21.95 6.07
CA LYS A 232 28.53 21.29 6.68
C LYS A 232 28.34 20.90 8.15
N ASN A 233 27.24 21.32 8.76
CA ASN A 233 26.89 21.14 10.17
C ASN A 233 25.73 20.15 10.34
N ILE A 234 25.76 18.98 9.69
CA ILE A 234 24.71 17.96 9.83
C ILE A 234 25.10 16.97 10.92
N GLN A 235 24.22 16.67 11.88
CA GLN A 235 24.48 15.66 12.92
C GLN A 235 23.79 14.31 12.69
N ARG A 236 22.73 14.30 11.88
CA ARG A 236 22.01 13.09 11.41
C ARG A 236 21.40 13.37 10.03
N ALA A 237 21.41 12.39 9.15
CA ALA A 237 20.58 12.42 7.94
C ALA A 237 19.99 11.04 7.63
N VAL A 238 18.76 11.04 7.11
CA VAL A 238 18.01 9.82 6.75
C VAL A 238 17.41 10.02 5.36
N VAL A 239 17.44 9.00 4.52
CA VAL A 239 16.68 8.98 3.26
C VAL A 239 15.42 8.14 3.46
N SER A 240 14.27 8.62 2.99
CA SER A 240 13.15 7.72 2.70
C SER A 240 13.04 7.43 1.21
N LEU A 241 12.63 6.21 0.87
CA LEU A 241 12.34 5.76 -0.48
C LEU A 241 10.83 5.45 -0.64
N SER A 242 10.24 5.98 -1.71
CA SER A 242 8.85 5.75 -2.11
C SER A 242 8.85 5.07 -3.48
N ALA A 243 8.64 3.76 -3.50
CA ALA A 243 8.78 2.91 -4.70
C ALA A 243 7.55 2.03 -4.93
N CYS A 244 7.01 2.03 -6.15
CA CYS A 244 5.80 1.30 -6.50
C CYS A 244 5.85 0.79 -7.95
N GLY A 245 5.65 -0.50 -8.16
CA GLY A 245 5.50 -1.11 -9.49
C GLY A 245 4.11 -0.81 -10.10
N GLN A 246 4.07 -0.66 -11.42
CA GLN A 246 2.88 -0.36 -12.22
C GLN A 246 2.93 -1.11 -13.56
N ALA A 247 1.78 -1.37 -14.18
CA ALA A 247 1.65 -2.10 -15.44
C ALA A 247 2.34 -3.48 -15.41
N SER A 248 3.46 -3.72 -16.12
CA SER A 248 4.13 -5.04 -16.10
C SER A 248 4.81 -5.37 -14.77
N GLU A 249 4.86 -4.39 -13.85
CA GLU A 249 5.48 -4.48 -12.54
C GLU A 249 4.45 -4.36 -11.40
N GLU A 250 3.15 -4.27 -11.70
CA GLU A 250 2.09 -4.09 -10.68
C GLU A 250 1.99 -5.30 -9.72
N PHE A 251 2.29 -6.50 -10.22
CA PHE A 251 2.26 -7.76 -9.46
C PHE A 251 3.61 -8.50 -9.55
N TRP A 252 4.71 -7.74 -9.50
CA TRP A 252 6.10 -8.19 -9.68
C TRP A 252 6.47 -9.49 -8.95
N TYR A 253 5.86 -9.74 -7.78
CA TYR A 253 6.05 -10.94 -6.95
C TYR A 253 5.50 -12.23 -7.56
N THR A 254 4.83 -12.14 -8.72
CA THR A 254 4.26 -13.26 -9.48
C THR A 254 4.97 -13.50 -10.83
N ASN A 255 5.98 -12.70 -11.15
CA ASN A 255 6.75 -12.77 -12.39
C ASN A 255 7.66 -14.01 -12.44
N THR A 256 7.86 -14.57 -13.63
CA THR A 256 8.78 -15.70 -13.85
C THR A 256 10.23 -15.24 -13.94
N PHE A 257 11.14 -16.20 -13.93
CA PHE A 257 12.47 -16.02 -14.52
C PHE A 257 12.37 -15.59 -15.99
N SER A 258 13.36 -14.83 -16.46
CA SER A 258 13.37 -14.21 -17.78
C SER A 258 13.46 -15.25 -18.89
N SER A 259 14.22 -16.33 -18.65
CA SER A 259 14.32 -17.50 -19.55
C SER A 259 13.02 -18.31 -19.70
N GLN A 260 12.01 -18.06 -18.85
CA GLN A 260 10.79 -18.89 -18.75
C GLN A 260 9.51 -18.15 -19.13
N THR A 261 9.63 -16.92 -19.66
CA THR A 261 8.49 -16.06 -20.00
C THR A 261 7.55 -16.70 -21.03
N ASP A 262 8.08 -17.40 -22.03
CA ASP A 262 7.27 -18.02 -23.10
C ASP A 262 6.76 -19.43 -22.77
N THR A 263 6.94 -19.93 -21.54
CA THR A 263 6.55 -21.31 -21.14
C THR A 263 5.09 -21.65 -21.45
N PHE A 264 4.20 -20.66 -21.46
CA PHE A 264 2.77 -20.79 -21.75
C PHE A 264 2.28 -19.82 -22.84
N GLU A 265 3.15 -19.43 -23.78
CA GLU A 265 2.82 -18.47 -24.85
C GLU A 265 1.53 -18.87 -25.61
N SER A 266 1.40 -20.16 -25.94
CA SER A 266 0.28 -20.72 -26.70
C SER A 266 -1.06 -20.76 -25.95
N THR A 267 -1.06 -20.79 -24.62
CA THR A 267 -2.27 -20.94 -23.79
C THR A 267 -2.66 -19.65 -23.08
N THR A 268 -1.70 -18.99 -22.43
CA THR A 268 -1.94 -17.79 -21.61
C THR A 268 -1.15 -16.57 -22.05
N GLY A 269 -0.11 -16.73 -22.89
CA GLY A 269 0.73 -15.67 -23.43
C GLY A 269 2.06 -15.52 -22.69
N THR A 270 3.03 -14.84 -23.33
CA THR A 270 4.34 -14.50 -22.73
C THR A 270 4.17 -13.83 -21.37
N LEU A 271 4.69 -14.46 -20.31
CA LEU A 271 4.64 -13.98 -18.94
C LEU A 271 5.65 -12.84 -18.71
N TYR A 272 5.53 -12.12 -17.59
CA TYR A 272 6.50 -11.09 -17.22
C TYR A 272 7.74 -11.68 -16.53
N GLY A 273 8.93 -11.26 -16.95
CA GLY A 273 10.22 -11.73 -16.46
C GLY A 273 10.82 -10.93 -15.29
N TYR A 274 12.15 -10.97 -15.18
CA TYR A 274 12.96 -10.38 -14.11
C TYR A 274 12.79 -11.01 -12.72
N SER A 275 12.24 -12.23 -12.64
CA SER A 275 11.98 -13.02 -11.41
C SER A 275 10.90 -12.42 -10.49
N PRO A 276 10.45 -13.15 -9.44
CA PRO A 276 9.50 -12.61 -8.46
C PRO A 276 10.15 -11.69 -7.41
N PHE A 277 11.46 -11.50 -7.43
CA PHE A 277 12.20 -10.68 -6.45
C PHE A 277 12.44 -9.25 -6.96
N ARG A 278 12.40 -8.26 -6.06
CA ARG A 278 12.73 -6.85 -6.34
C ARG A 278 13.53 -6.22 -5.20
N GLU A 279 14.62 -5.53 -5.56
CA GLU A 279 15.43 -4.71 -4.68
C GLU A 279 15.47 -3.27 -5.20
N VAL A 280 15.09 -2.31 -4.35
CA VAL A 280 15.27 -0.88 -4.61
C VAL A 280 16.57 -0.45 -3.92
N GLN A 281 17.53 0.07 -4.67
CA GLN A 281 18.84 0.46 -4.13
C GLN A 281 18.94 1.98 -3.99
N LEU A 282 19.47 2.45 -2.86
CA LEU A 282 19.98 3.82 -2.71
C LEU A 282 21.50 3.80 -2.89
N LEU A 283 22.01 4.61 -3.81
CA LEU A 283 23.44 4.83 -3.98
C LEU A 283 23.83 6.28 -3.68
N ILE A 284 24.99 6.46 -3.06
CA ILE A 284 25.68 7.73 -2.82
C ILE A 284 27.03 7.65 -3.53
N ASP A 285 27.29 8.58 -4.45
CA ASP A 285 28.50 8.62 -5.29
C ASP A 285 28.83 7.27 -5.98
N GLY A 286 27.78 6.55 -6.38
CA GLY A 286 27.86 5.23 -7.03
C GLY A 286 28.10 4.04 -6.08
N GLN A 287 28.31 4.27 -4.79
CA GLN A 287 28.41 3.24 -3.75
C GLN A 287 27.05 2.97 -3.10
N LEU A 288 26.79 1.73 -2.66
CA LEU A 288 25.52 1.38 -2.04
C LEU A 288 25.41 1.93 -0.62
N ALA A 289 24.43 2.79 -0.36
CA ALA A 289 24.16 3.37 0.95
C ALA A 289 23.04 2.65 1.72
N GLY A 290 22.16 1.93 1.01
CA GLY A 290 21.10 1.11 1.58
C GLY A 290 20.24 0.47 0.49
N VAL A 291 19.34 -0.41 0.89
CA VAL A 291 18.31 -0.98 0.00
C VAL A 291 16.93 -0.90 0.63
N SER A 292 15.88 -1.14 -0.15
CA SER A 292 14.54 -1.47 0.32
C SER A 292 14.01 -2.66 -0.47
N TRP A 293 13.40 -3.62 0.22
CA TRP A 293 12.73 -4.77 -0.40
C TRP A 293 11.22 -4.56 -0.27
N PRO A 294 10.51 -4.12 -1.33
CA PRO A 294 9.17 -3.55 -1.21
C PRO A 294 8.11 -4.49 -0.63
N PHE A 295 7.14 -3.90 0.07
CA PHE A 295 5.90 -4.59 0.44
C PHE A 295 5.10 -4.92 -0.85
N PRO A 296 4.59 -6.15 -1.02
CA PRO A 296 3.71 -6.49 -2.14
C PRO A 296 2.31 -5.89 -1.90
N ILE A 297 2.18 -4.61 -2.28
CA ILE A 297 0.92 -3.86 -2.32
C ILE A 297 -0.01 -4.49 -3.37
N ILE A 298 -1.31 -4.55 -3.08
CA ILE A 298 -2.33 -5.01 -4.03
C ILE A 298 -3.42 -3.93 -4.08
N PHE A 299 -3.65 -3.38 -5.27
CA PHE A 299 -4.60 -2.30 -5.51
C PHE A 299 -6.04 -2.80 -5.70
N THR A 300 -7.02 -1.91 -5.63
CA THR A 300 -8.44 -2.29 -5.53
C THR A 300 -9.06 -2.91 -6.78
N GLY A 301 -8.34 -2.97 -7.89
CA GLY A 301 -8.70 -3.75 -9.09
C GLY A 301 -7.90 -5.05 -9.27
N GLY A 302 -6.86 -5.30 -8.46
CA GLY A 302 -5.88 -6.36 -8.69
C GLY A 302 -6.32 -7.76 -8.24
N ILE A 303 -5.86 -8.79 -8.94
CA ILE A 303 -6.25 -10.21 -8.78
C ILE A 303 -7.76 -10.41 -9.03
N VAL A 304 -8.62 -10.04 -8.09
CA VAL A 304 -10.08 -10.04 -8.19
C VAL A 304 -10.66 -8.81 -7.46
N PRO A 305 -11.36 -7.88 -8.15
CA PRO A 305 -11.90 -6.65 -7.54
C PRO A 305 -12.92 -6.83 -6.41
N GLY A 306 -13.47 -8.04 -6.24
CA GLY A 306 -14.33 -8.43 -5.13
C GLY A 306 -13.60 -8.60 -3.78
N LEU A 307 -12.26 -8.67 -3.78
CA LEU A 307 -11.45 -8.72 -2.56
C LEU A 307 -11.34 -7.36 -1.85
N TRP A 308 -11.59 -6.25 -2.54
CA TRP A 308 -11.14 -4.92 -2.12
C TRP A 308 -12.25 -3.92 -1.83
N ARG A 309 -13.46 -4.41 -1.55
CA ARG A 309 -14.67 -3.58 -1.33
C ARG A 309 -15.49 -4.12 -0.15
N PRO A 310 -15.74 -3.35 0.92
CA PRO A 310 -15.23 -2.00 1.20
C PRO A 310 -13.83 -1.98 1.82
N ILE A 311 -13.32 -3.11 2.30
CA ILE A 311 -11.99 -3.23 2.91
C ILE A 311 -10.96 -3.24 1.78
N VAL A 312 -10.15 -2.19 1.64
CA VAL A 312 -9.09 -2.14 0.62
C VAL A 312 -7.84 -2.88 1.08
N GLY A 313 -6.90 -3.12 0.16
CA GLY A 313 -5.62 -3.74 0.50
C GLY A 313 -4.84 -2.96 1.57
N ILE A 314 -4.13 -3.67 2.46
CA ILE A 314 -3.10 -3.09 3.34
C ILE A 314 -2.20 -2.14 2.54
N ASP A 315 -1.99 -0.93 3.08
CA ASP A 315 -1.20 0.18 2.54
C ASP A 315 -1.58 0.65 1.11
N ALA A 316 -2.83 0.40 0.66
CA ALA A 316 -3.30 0.84 -0.67
C ALA A 316 -3.74 2.32 -0.72
N PHE A 317 -4.29 2.87 0.37
CA PHE A 317 -4.65 4.29 0.46
C PHE A 317 -3.48 5.18 0.89
N ASP A 318 -2.43 4.60 1.47
CA ASP A 318 -1.22 5.31 1.90
C ASP A 318 -0.02 4.37 1.77
N LEU A 319 0.72 4.53 0.68
CA LEU A 319 1.80 3.62 0.33
C LEU A 319 3.03 3.92 1.22
N ARG A 320 3.39 2.95 2.05
CA ARG A 320 4.49 3.03 3.02
C ARG A 320 5.84 3.28 2.34
N GLU A 321 6.61 4.17 2.96
CA GLU A 321 8.00 4.46 2.58
C GLU A 321 8.98 3.73 3.49
N HIS A 322 10.21 3.57 3.02
CA HIS A 322 11.27 2.83 3.72
C HIS A 322 12.44 3.76 4.09
N GLU A 323 12.93 3.70 5.33
CA GLU A 323 13.98 4.57 5.86
C GLU A 323 15.38 3.94 5.75
N ILE A 324 16.37 4.74 5.34
CA ILE A 324 17.79 4.39 5.32
C ILE A 324 18.56 5.48 6.07
N ASP A 325 19.16 5.17 7.22
CA ASP A 325 19.93 6.16 7.98
C ASP A 325 21.32 6.35 7.34
N ILE A 326 21.54 7.53 6.73
CA ILE A 326 22.78 7.87 6.02
C ILE A 326 23.77 8.65 6.89
N THR A 327 23.56 8.71 8.21
CA THR A 327 24.47 9.38 9.16
C THR A 327 25.93 8.90 9.09
N PRO A 328 26.26 7.63 8.75
CA PRO A 328 27.65 7.22 8.49
C PRO A 328 28.34 7.92 7.32
N TRP A 329 27.59 8.45 6.35
CA TRP A 329 28.11 9.14 5.17
C TRP A 329 28.46 10.61 5.40
N LEU A 330 28.06 11.19 6.55
CA LEU A 330 28.24 12.63 6.83
C LEU A 330 29.67 13.15 6.71
N PRO A 331 30.75 12.40 7.05
CA PRO A 331 32.12 12.89 6.87
C PRO A 331 32.54 13.16 5.43
N ILE A 332 31.88 12.52 4.45
CA ILE A 332 32.06 12.89 3.03
C ILE A 332 31.03 13.95 2.63
N LEU A 333 29.74 13.76 2.97
CA LEU A 333 28.66 14.68 2.55
C LEU A 333 28.84 16.12 3.07
N CYS A 334 29.50 16.31 4.21
CA CYS A 334 29.74 17.62 4.82
C CYS A 334 31.04 18.31 4.35
N ASP A 335 31.80 17.73 3.42
CA ASP A 335 33.08 18.29 2.97
C ASP A 335 32.92 19.62 2.20
N GLY A 336 31.76 19.83 1.56
CA GLY A 336 31.40 20.99 0.71
C GLY A 336 31.49 20.75 -0.80
N SER A 337 31.75 19.52 -1.23
CA SER A 337 31.68 19.05 -2.60
C SER A 337 30.23 18.87 -3.05
N THR A 338 30.02 18.39 -4.28
CA THR A 338 28.71 17.97 -4.78
C THR A 338 28.67 16.45 -4.84
N HIS A 339 27.68 15.84 -4.19
CA HIS A 339 27.46 14.40 -4.13
C HIS A 339 26.25 13.99 -4.94
N THR A 340 26.30 12.81 -5.55
CA THR A 340 25.24 12.25 -6.38
C THR A 340 24.47 11.18 -5.62
N PHE A 341 23.15 11.28 -5.65
CA PHE A 341 22.22 10.30 -5.09
C PHE A 341 21.50 9.62 -6.26
N GLU A 342 21.34 8.30 -6.21
CA GLU A 342 20.69 7.51 -7.27
C GLU A 342 19.78 6.44 -6.65
N ILE A 343 18.58 6.28 -7.22
CA ILE A 343 17.66 5.18 -6.93
C ILE A 343 17.69 4.20 -8.11
N ARG A 344 17.98 2.93 -7.85
CA ARG A 344 17.82 1.85 -8.84
C ARG A 344 16.74 0.88 -8.41
N VAL A 345 16.11 0.19 -9.36
CA VAL A 345 15.25 -0.97 -9.09
C VAL A 345 15.82 -2.14 -9.87
N ALA A 346 16.08 -3.24 -9.17
CA ALA A 346 16.63 -4.47 -9.71
C ALA A 346 15.68 -5.64 -9.45
N GLY A 347 15.39 -6.42 -10.50
CA GLY A 347 15.01 -7.82 -10.39
C GLY A 347 16.22 -8.74 -10.52
N LEU A 348 15.99 -10.02 -10.81
CA LEU A 348 17.05 -10.98 -11.11
C LEU A 348 17.09 -11.31 -12.61
N ASP A 349 18.29 -11.47 -13.14
CA ASP A 349 18.54 -12.03 -14.47
C ASP A 349 19.14 -13.42 -14.31
N ASP A 350 18.55 -14.41 -14.96
CA ASP A 350 18.87 -15.83 -14.78
C ASP A 350 19.52 -16.43 -16.03
N ASN A 351 20.35 -17.44 -15.84
CA ASN A 351 21.08 -18.09 -16.93
C ASN A 351 20.30 -19.23 -17.62
N GLY A 352 19.01 -19.41 -17.34
CA GLY A 352 18.23 -20.57 -17.78
C GLY A 352 18.49 -21.86 -16.99
N SER A 353 19.21 -21.81 -15.86
CA SER A 353 19.40 -22.96 -14.97
C SER A 353 19.14 -22.62 -13.48
N ASP A 354 20.19 -22.64 -12.66
CA ASP A 354 20.22 -22.57 -11.21
C ASP A 354 20.95 -21.31 -10.69
N HIS A 355 21.40 -20.44 -11.60
CA HIS A 355 22.13 -19.22 -11.26
C HIS A 355 21.44 -17.96 -11.78
N ALA A 356 21.38 -16.93 -10.92
CA ALA A 356 20.87 -15.62 -11.26
C ALA A 356 21.64 -14.51 -10.55
N THR A 357 21.62 -13.31 -11.12
CA THR A 357 22.33 -12.12 -10.62
C THR A 357 21.41 -10.90 -10.53
N LEU A 358 21.78 -9.89 -9.73
CA LEU A 358 21.05 -8.63 -9.70
C LEU A 358 21.16 -7.89 -11.04
N THR A 359 20.01 -7.55 -11.61
CA THR A 359 19.87 -6.68 -12.78
C THR A 359 20.23 -5.22 -12.47
N LYS A 360 20.25 -4.38 -13.52
CA LYS A 360 20.22 -2.91 -13.42
C LYS A 360 18.93 -2.30 -13.98
N THR A 361 17.92 -3.11 -14.23
CA THR A 361 16.65 -2.74 -14.88
C THR A 361 15.56 -3.76 -14.53
N VAL A 362 14.31 -3.34 -14.70
CA VAL A 362 13.10 -4.17 -14.52
C VAL A 362 12.15 -3.95 -15.70
N GLY A 363 10.94 -4.52 -15.64
CA GLY A 363 9.88 -4.22 -16.60
C GLY A 363 9.38 -2.78 -16.52
N SER A 364 8.45 -2.43 -17.41
CA SER A 364 7.83 -1.11 -17.48
C SER A 364 6.55 -1.08 -16.63
N TYR A 365 6.52 -0.44 -15.47
CA TYR A 365 7.53 0.47 -14.91
C TYR A 365 7.38 0.61 -13.39
N TRP A 366 8.40 1.15 -12.73
CA TRP A 366 8.31 1.57 -11.32
C TRP A 366 8.25 3.09 -11.21
N VAL A 367 7.34 3.58 -10.38
CA VAL A 367 7.31 4.97 -9.90
C VAL A 367 8.19 5.06 -8.66
N VAL A 368 9.28 5.82 -8.74
CA VAL A 368 10.24 5.97 -7.64
C VAL A 368 10.51 7.43 -7.31
N SER A 369 10.64 7.72 -6.03
CA SER A 369 11.15 8.99 -5.51
C SER A 369 11.77 8.75 -4.13
N GLY A 370 12.47 9.76 -3.61
CA GLY A 370 12.94 9.75 -2.24
C GLY A 370 13.12 11.15 -1.70
N LYS A 371 13.50 11.25 -0.43
CA LYS A 371 13.74 12.53 0.25
C LYS A 371 14.74 12.36 1.39
N ILE A 372 15.61 13.34 1.55
CA ILE A 372 16.70 13.37 2.54
C ILE A 372 16.27 14.28 3.68
N PHE A 373 15.94 13.70 4.82
CA PHE A 373 15.67 14.39 6.08
C PHE A 373 17.00 14.76 6.74
N ILE A 374 17.25 16.05 6.96
CA ILE A 374 18.50 16.59 7.51
C ILE A 374 18.23 17.20 8.88
N PHE A 375 19.02 16.77 9.87
CA PHE A 375 19.02 17.32 11.22
C PHE A 375 20.34 18.05 11.46
N LEU A 376 20.26 19.35 11.72
CA LEU A 376 21.41 20.23 11.86
C LEU A 376 21.98 20.21 13.28
N ASP A 377 23.28 20.46 13.34
CA ASP A 377 24.09 20.78 14.50
C ASP A 377 24.20 22.30 14.64
N GLU A 378 24.88 22.79 15.69
CA GLU A 378 25.14 24.23 15.90
C GLU A 378 25.60 24.95 14.61
N SER A 379 25.04 26.13 14.35
CA SER A 379 25.22 26.92 13.10
C SER A 379 26.66 27.32 12.69
N ARG A 380 27.66 26.92 13.47
CA ARG A 380 29.10 27.16 13.21
C ARG A 380 29.97 25.91 13.38
N SER A 381 29.40 24.75 13.70
CA SER A 381 30.16 23.50 13.72
C SER A 381 30.46 23.04 12.29
N ILE A 382 31.38 22.08 12.17
CA ILE A 382 31.63 21.36 10.92
C ILE A 382 31.72 19.88 11.28
N THR A 383 30.79 19.10 10.76
CA THR A 383 30.79 17.65 10.91
C THR A 383 31.95 17.07 10.13
N THR A 384 32.80 16.33 10.83
CA THR A 384 34.05 15.77 10.31
C THR A 384 34.18 14.32 10.76
N GLY A 385 35.04 13.52 10.13
CA GLY A 385 35.22 12.12 10.50
C GLY A 385 36.14 11.37 9.54
N GLY A 386 36.13 10.04 9.63
CA GLY A 386 36.68 9.19 8.57
C GLY A 386 35.66 8.95 7.45
N PRO A 387 36.08 8.61 6.23
CA PRO A 387 35.16 8.09 5.23
C PRO A 387 34.42 6.84 5.77
N PRO A 388 33.21 6.53 5.29
CA PRO A 388 32.48 5.35 5.73
C PRO A 388 33.21 4.06 5.34
N ASP A 389 33.29 3.13 6.30
CA ASP A 389 33.60 1.73 6.03
C ASP A 389 32.31 1.03 5.57
N VAL A 390 32.36 0.32 4.44
CA VAL A 390 31.19 -0.18 3.70
C VAL A 390 31.34 -1.68 3.45
N THR A 391 30.76 -2.50 4.33
CA THR A 391 30.62 -3.94 4.13
C THR A 391 29.31 -4.24 3.38
N ALA A 392 29.39 -4.21 2.04
CA ALA A 392 28.27 -4.41 1.13
C ALA A 392 28.49 -5.61 0.18
N PRO A 393 28.47 -6.87 0.67
CA PRO A 393 28.56 -8.04 -0.20
C PRO A 393 27.41 -8.09 -1.22
N SER A 394 27.64 -8.81 -2.33
CA SER A 394 26.55 -9.21 -3.23
C SER A 394 25.57 -10.12 -2.47
N PRO A 395 24.25 -10.02 -2.72
CA PRO A 395 23.29 -10.88 -2.04
C PRO A 395 23.50 -12.35 -2.42
N LEU A 396 23.21 -13.25 -1.48
CA LEU A 396 23.17 -14.68 -1.76
C LEU A 396 21.84 -14.97 -2.45
N ILE A 397 21.90 -15.39 -3.71
CA ILE A 397 20.74 -15.72 -4.55
C ILE A 397 20.74 -17.23 -4.77
N GLN A 398 19.61 -17.87 -4.49
CA GLN A 398 19.34 -19.27 -4.79
C GLN A 398 18.04 -19.35 -5.59
N ILE A 399 18.12 -19.93 -6.80
CA ILE A 399 16.95 -20.15 -7.65
C ILE A 399 16.82 -21.63 -8.00
N SER A 400 15.61 -22.04 -8.34
CA SER A 400 15.36 -23.32 -9.01
C SER A 400 14.05 -23.24 -9.77
N SER A 401 13.92 -24.03 -10.84
CA SER A 401 12.66 -24.18 -11.56
C SER A 401 12.51 -25.59 -12.13
N SER A 402 11.27 -25.98 -12.43
CA SER A 402 10.95 -27.22 -13.12
C SER A 402 9.70 -27.05 -13.98
N ILE A 403 9.69 -27.69 -15.14
CA ILE A 403 8.55 -27.76 -16.04
C ILE A 403 8.14 -29.22 -16.19
N THR A 404 6.84 -29.50 -16.11
CA THR A 404 6.26 -30.82 -16.41
C THR A 404 5.30 -30.70 -17.59
N THR A 405 5.31 -31.69 -18.49
CA THR A 405 4.42 -31.72 -19.66
C THR A 405 3.18 -32.58 -19.43
N ASN A 406 2.11 -32.30 -20.18
CA ASN A 406 0.94 -33.16 -20.28
C ASN A 406 1.22 -34.39 -21.16
N ALA A 407 0.21 -35.23 -21.37
CA ALA A 407 0.32 -36.46 -22.18
C ALA A 407 0.53 -36.23 -23.70
N ALA A 408 0.33 -35.01 -24.20
CA ALA A 408 0.64 -34.61 -25.57
C ALA A 408 2.06 -34.02 -25.72
N GLY A 409 2.77 -33.79 -24.61
CA GLY A 409 4.11 -33.17 -24.59
C GLY A 409 4.09 -31.64 -24.47
N GLU A 410 2.94 -31.04 -24.22
CA GLU A 410 2.79 -29.59 -24.02
C GLU A 410 3.07 -29.21 -22.55
N ASN A 411 3.54 -27.99 -22.29
CA ASN A 411 3.82 -27.54 -20.92
C ASN A 411 2.55 -27.45 -20.07
N GLU A 412 2.57 -28.08 -18.89
CA GLU A 412 1.39 -28.24 -18.02
C GLU A 412 1.55 -27.57 -16.66
N THR A 413 2.72 -27.71 -16.04
CA THR A 413 3.09 -27.02 -14.80
C THR A 413 4.48 -26.41 -14.94
N LEU A 414 4.65 -25.18 -14.45
CA LEU A 414 5.94 -24.53 -14.19
C LEU A 414 5.98 -24.18 -12.71
N THR A 415 6.90 -24.78 -11.96
CA THR A 415 7.16 -24.43 -10.56
C THR A 415 8.52 -23.76 -10.46
N TYR A 416 8.63 -22.67 -9.71
CA TYR A 416 9.89 -21.95 -9.52
C TYR A 416 10.02 -21.37 -8.11
N ASN A 417 11.25 -21.35 -7.61
CA ASN A 417 11.60 -20.89 -6.28
C ASN A 417 12.67 -19.80 -6.37
N THR A 418 12.53 -18.76 -5.55
CA THR A 418 13.56 -17.72 -5.37
C THR A 418 13.79 -17.51 -3.88
N VAL A 419 15.04 -17.69 -3.44
CA VAL A 419 15.48 -17.33 -2.08
C VAL A 419 16.63 -16.34 -2.21
N VAL A 420 16.51 -15.20 -1.53
CA VAL A 420 17.55 -14.16 -1.51
C VAL A 420 17.84 -13.77 -0.06
N SER A 421 19.11 -13.69 0.31
CA SER A 421 19.51 -13.05 1.57
C SER A 421 20.57 -11.99 1.35
N ARG A 422 20.50 -10.92 2.15
CA ARG A 422 21.40 -9.77 2.06
C ARG A 422 21.87 -9.34 3.44
N TYR A 423 23.16 -9.02 3.51
CA TYR A 423 23.74 -8.25 4.60
C TYR A 423 24.31 -6.93 4.05
N LEU A 424 24.14 -5.87 4.82
CA LEU A 424 24.82 -4.59 4.63
C LEU A 424 25.21 -4.05 6.01
N SER A 425 26.44 -3.58 6.15
CA SER A 425 26.86 -2.76 7.28
C SER A 425 27.70 -1.59 6.77
N ILE A 426 27.37 -0.39 7.25
CA ILE A 426 28.09 0.84 6.96
C ILE A 426 28.39 1.51 8.29
N SER A 427 29.63 1.94 8.54
CA SER A 427 29.98 2.65 9.77
C SER A 427 30.98 3.78 9.56
N SER A 428 30.94 4.79 10.43
CA SER A 428 31.98 5.81 10.52
C SER A 428 32.05 6.42 11.91
N THR A 429 33.21 6.97 12.27
CA THR A 429 33.32 7.88 13.42
C THR A 429 33.10 9.31 12.95
N ILE A 430 31.98 9.90 13.39
CA ILE A 430 31.67 11.32 13.15
C ILE A 430 32.01 12.17 14.37
N ARG A 431 32.36 13.43 14.14
CA ARG A 431 32.65 14.45 15.15
C ARG A 431 31.83 15.70 14.85
N THR A 432 30.94 16.04 15.77
CA THR A 432 30.06 17.22 15.75
C THR A 432 30.43 18.16 16.91
N SER A 433 29.65 19.23 17.16
CA SER A 433 29.79 20.07 18.36
C SER A 433 29.69 19.24 19.66
N HIS A 434 28.88 18.18 19.64
CA HIS A 434 28.60 17.25 20.74
C HIS A 434 29.73 16.22 20.98
N GLY A 435 30.86 16.35 20.29
CA GLY A 435 32.01 15.44 20.40
C GLY A 435 32.05 14.36 19.31
N SER A 436 32.80 13.29 19.58
CA SER A 436 33.06 12.21 18.61
C SER A 436 32.23 10.97 18.96
N ARG A 437 31.53 10.38 17.97
CA ARG A 437 30.73 9.16 18.14
C ARG A 437 30.86 8.22 16.94
N LEU A 438 30.86 6.92 17.21
CA LEU A 438 30.68 5.88 16.19
C LEU A 438 29.20 5.86 15.78
N VAL A 439 28.94 5.94 14.49
CA VAL A 439 27.61 5.80 13.87
C VAL A 439 27.65 4.66 12.84
N SER A 440 26.50 4.01 12.65
CA SER A 440 26.37 2.88 11.73
C SER A 440 24.96 2.73 11.21
N TRP A 441 24.83 2.12 10.04
CA TRP A 441 23.58 1.60 9.47
C TRP A 441 23.79 0.13 9.11
N ASN A 442 22.85 -0.73 9.45
CA ASN A 442 22.93 -2.17 9.21
C ASN A 442 21.58 -2.67 8.67
N GLN A 443 21.61 -3.55 7.68
CA GLN A 443 20.43 -4.26 7.15
C GLN A 443 20.75 -5.75 7.03
N SER A 444 19.85 -6.59 7.54
CA SER A 444 19.91 -8.06 7.45
C SER A 444 18.57 -8.56 6.95
N LEU A 445 18.51 -8.95 5.67
CA LEU A 445 17.26 -9.17 4.92
C LEU A 445 17.19 -10.60 4.38
N THR A 446 15.99 -11.19 4.40
CA THR A 446 15.70 -12.52 3.86
C THR A 446 14.37 -12.53 3.11
N TYR A 447 14.39 -13.03 1.89
CA TYR A 447 13.23 -13.15 1.00
C TYR A 447 13.12 -14.61 0.56
N SER A 448 11.91 -15.15 0.59
CA SER A 448 11.56 -16.41 -0.08
C SER A 448 10.32 -16.24 -0.95
N ASN A 449 10.30 -16.98 -2.05
CA ASN A 449 9.15 -17.14 -2.93
C ASN A 449 9.12 -18.56 -3.50
N HIS A 450 7.92 -19.13 -3.53
CA HIS A 450 7.55 -20.35 -4.22
C HIS A 450 6.33 -20.04 -5.08
N ASN A 451 6.50 -20.04 -6.39
CA ASN A 451 5.45 -19.79 -7.36
C ASN A 451 5.21 -21.03 -8.22
N ALA A 452 3.96 -21.28 -8.58
CA ALA A 452 3.56 -22.31 -9.52
C ALA A 452 2.51 -21.79 -10.50
N PHE A 453 2.72 -22.04 -11.78
CA PHE A 453 1.70 -21.98 -12.83
C PHE A 453 1.30 -23.42 -13.18
N ILE A 454 0.01 -23.74 -13.11
CA ILE A 454 -0.56 -25.10 -13.19
C ILE A 454 -1.72 -25.07 -14.20
N ASN A 455 -2.19 -26.22 -14.68
CA ASN A 455 -3.28 -26.34 -15.66
C ASN A 455 -2.92 -25.59 -16.95
N SER A 456 -1.76 -25.88 -17.52
CA SER A 456 -1.20 -25.20 -18.70
C SER A 456 -1.12 -23.66 -18.56
N GLY A 457 -0.85 -23.17 -17.34
CA GLY A 457 -0.75 -21.74 -16.99
C GLY A 457 -2.07 -21.07 -16.53
N VAL A 458 -3.17 -21.82 -16.51
CA VAL A 458 -4.52 -21.30 -16.22
C VAL A 458 -4.79 -21.12 -14.72
N THR A 459 -4.10 -21.88 -13.88
CA THR A 459 -4.05 -21.68 -12.41
C THR A 459 -2.67 -21.15 -12.01
N GLN A 460 -2.62 -20.30 -11.00
CA GLN A 460 -1.40 -19.71 -10.47
C GLN A 460 -1.46 -19.70 -8.94
N SER A 461 -0.38 -20.13 -8.29
CA SER A 461 -0.20 -20.11 -6.84
C SER A 461 1.11 -19.39 -6.51
N THR A 462 1.10 -18.54 -5.49
CA THR A 462 2.24 -17.77 -5.01
C THR A 462 2.27 -17.84 -3.49
N THR A 463 3.34 -18.39 -2.93
CA THR A 463 3.70 -18.27 -1.50
C THR A 463 4.99 -17.47 -1.39
N GLN A 464 4.97 -16.36 -0.67
CA GLN A 464 6.07 -15.39 -0.61
C GLN A 464 6.21 -14.87 0.84
N ASN A 465 7.45 -14.62 1.29
CA ASN A 465 7.71 -13.95 2.55
C ASN A 465 8.97 -13.07 2.46
N THR A 466 8.82 -11.78 2.74
CA THR A 466 9.96 -10.85 2.94
C THR A 466 10.11 -10.58 4.42
N SER A 467 11.31 -10.62 4.98
CA SER A 467 11.57 -10.13 6.34
C SER A 467 12.92 -9.43 6.46
N GLY A 468 12.99 -8.44 7.34
CA GLY A 468 14.19 -7.61 7.54
C GLY A 468 14.39 -7.19 8.99
N ILE A 469 15.66 -7.03 9.37
CA ILE A 469 16.10 -6.37 10.60
C ILE A 469 17.08 -5.27 10.20
N GLU A 470 16.78 -4.04 10.62
CA GLU A 470 17.49 -2.85 10.19
C GLU A 470 17.73 -1.93 11.38
N ALA A 471 18.94 -1.41 11.54
CA ALA A 471 19.32 -0.68 12.75
C ALA A 471 20.39 0.39 12.51
N ALA A 472 20.10 1.58 13.03
CA ALA A 472 21.08 2.61 13.27
C ALA A 472 21.93 2.29 14.52
N SER A 473 23.09 2.93 14.64
CA SER A 473 24.02 2.79 15.77
C SER A 473 23.35 2.90 17.14
N GLN A 474 23.77 2.05 18.07
CA GLN A 474 23.30 2.01 19.46
C GLN A 474 21.76 1.80 19.59
N ALA A 475 21.11 1.27 18.55
CA ALA A 475 19.66 1.14 18.45
C ALA A 475 18.91 2.49 18.62
N SER A 476 19.53 3.62 18.23
CA SER A 476 18.88 4.94 18.23
C SER A 476 17.66 4.99 17.31
N TYR A 477 17.64 4.13 16.29
CA TYR A 477 16.51 3.77 15.45
C TYR A 477 16.68 2.31 15.03
N ALA A 478 15.59 1.54 14.97
CA ALA A 478 15.56 0.22 14.35
C ALA A 478 14.18 -0.09 13.79
N THR A 479 14.12 -0.89 12.72
CA THR A 479 12.89 -1.55 12.30
C THR A 479 13.09 -3.05 12.10
N LEU A 480 12.07 -3.83 12.47
CA LEU A 480 11.98 -5.26 12.24
C LEU A 480 10.65 -5.53 11.56
N TYR A 481 10.66 -6.18 10.40
CA TYR A 481 9.44 -6.38 9.62
C TYR A 481 9.33 -7.77 8.99
N SER A 482 8.10 -8.20 8.72
CA SER A 482 7.79 -9.43 8.00
C SER A 482 6.49 -9.32 7.21
N TYR A 483 6.56 -9.65 5.92
CA TYR A 483 5.51 -9.52 4.91
C TYR A 483 5.20 -10.92 4.30
N PRO A 484 4.41 -11.77 4.99
CA PRO A 484 3.94 -13.03 4.40
C PRO A 484 2.81 -12.77 3.39
N LEU A 485 2.81 -13.53 2.30
CA LEU A 485 1.82 -13.45 1.22
C LEU A 485 1.55 -14.83 0.63
N LEU A 486 0.29 -15.23 0.61
CA LEU A 486 -0.26 -16.36 -0.12
C LEU A 486 -1.33 -15.82 -1.08
N VAL A 487 -1.23 -16.19 -2.36
CA VAL A 487 -2.22 -15.89 -3.41
C VAL A 487 -2.41 -17.12 -4.28
N ASP A 488 -3.65 -17.58 -4.40
CA ASP A 488 -4.06 -18.53 -5.43
C ASP A 488 -5.05 -17.85 -6.38
N SER A 489 -4.90 -18.04 -7.69
CA SER A 489 -5.83 -17.55 -8.71
C SER A 489 -6.02 -18.53 -9.86
N THR A 490 -7.27 -18.68 -10.32
CA THR A 490 -7.61 -19.43 -11.53
C THR A 490 -8.44 -18.57 -12.45
N PHE A 491 -8.12 -18.61 -13.74
CA PHE A 491 -8.82 -17.94 -14.82
C PHE A 491 -9.63 -18.98 -15.62
N GLU A 492 -10.77 -18.61 -16.21
CA GLU A 492 -11.41 -19.45 -17.22
C GLU A 492 -11.97 -18.59 -18.35
N SER A 493 -11.64 -18.92 -19.60
CA SER A 493 -12.25 -18.31 -20.81
C SER A 493 -13.30 -19.24 -21.41
N PHE A 494 -14.52 -18.73 -21.62
CA PHE A 494 -15.60 -19.51 -22.22
C PHE A 494 -15.74 -19.21 -23.73
N PRO A 495 -16.18 -20.18 -24.56
CA PRO A 495 -16.36 -19.98 -26.01
C PRO A 495 -17.32 -18.85 -26.42
N SER A 496 -18.13 -18.34 -25.48
CA SER A 496 -19.01 -17.17 -25.65
C SER A 496 -18.29 -15.82 -25.56
N GLY A 497 -16.97 -15.80 -25.31
CA GLY A 497 -16.21 -14.58 -24.99
C GLY A 497 -16.44 -14.09 -23.55
N ALA A 498 -17.23 -14.80 -22.75
CA ALA A 498 -17.30 -14.59 -21.30
C ALA A 498 -16.04 -15.14 -20.62
N PHE A 499 -15.74 -14.65 -19.41
CA PHE A 499 -14.64 -15.20 -18.61
C PHE A 499 -14.91 -15.13 -17.10
N SER A 500 -14.33 -16.07 -16.34
CA SER A 500 -14.29 -16.08 -14.89
C SER A 500 -12.87 -15.79 -14.36
N ILE A 501 -12.81 -15.31 -13.12
CA ILE A 501 -11.61 -15.35 -12.28
C ILE A 501 -12.05 -15.79 -10.88
N ASN A 502 -11.37 -16.75 -10.27
CA ASN A 502 -11.55 -17.11 -8.88
C ASN A 502 -10.21 -16.97 -8.15
N ALA A 503 -10.19 -16.41 -6.95
CA ALA A 503 -8.96 -16.24 -6.18
C ALA A 503 -9.17 -16.36 -4.67
N SER A 504 -8.11 -16.75 -3.96
CA SER A 504 -8.00 -16.69 -2.50
C SER A 504 -6.68 -16.05 -2.09
N ILE A 505 -6.70 -15.29 -1.00
CA ILE A 505 -5.53 -14.59 -0.46
C ILE A 505 -5.39 -14.81 1.04
N SER A 506 -4.15 -14.79 1.52
CA SER A 506 -3.79 -14.52 2.91
C SER A 506 -2.50 -13.72 2.92
N ARG A 507 -2.54 -12.48 3.38
CA ARG A 507 -1.37 -11.58 3.39
C ARG A 507 -1.25 -10.87 4.72
N GLY A 508 -0.03 -10.62 5.16
CA GLY A 508 0.25 -9.99 6.44
C GLY A 508 1.30 -8.89 6.36
N LEU A 509 1.28 -8.03 7.37
CA LEU A 509 2.25 -6.97 7.60
C LEU A 509 2.54 -6.90 9.08
N ASN A 510 3.73 -7.35 9.46
CA ASN A 510 4.32 -7.16 10.79
C ASN A 510 5.40 -6.08 10.67
N SER A 511 5.36 -5.08 11.53
CA SER A 511 6.21 -3.89 11.47
C SER A 511 6.45 -3.34 12.87
N ASN A 512 7.61 -3.65 13.44
CA ASN A 512 8.07 -3.09 14.71
C ASN A 512 9.03 -1.95 14.40
N VAL A 513 8.76 -0.73 14.89
CA VAL A 513 9.61 0.45 14.74
C VAL A 513 10.00 0.94 16.12
N LEU A 514 11.29 1.08 16.38
CA LEU A 514 11.86 1.50 17.66
C LEU A 514 12.72 2.76 17.47
N GLY A 515 12.67 3.69 18.42
CA GLY A 515 13.50 4.88 18.44
C GLY A 515 13.12 5.96 17.41
N ALA A 516 14.11 6.71 16.96
CA ALA A 516 13.95 7.98 16.26
C ALA A 516 13.67 7.83 14.76
N SER A 517 12.55 7.20 14.38
CA SER A 517 12.03 7.30 13.01
C SER A 517 11.82 8.77 12.62
N VAL A 518 12.01 9.11 11.34
CA VAL A 518 11.59 10.42 10.83
C VAL A 518 10.07 10.50 10.66
N PHE A 519 9.43 9.36 10.41
CA PHE A 519 7.98 9.24 10.26
C PHE A 519 7.25 9.17 11.62
N PRO A 520 5.93 9.45 11.62
CA PRO A 520 5.08 9.10 12.76
C PRO A 520 5.07 7.58 12.93
N SER A 521 5.02 7.11 14.16
CA SER A 521 4.89 5.67 14.48
C SER A 521 3.52 5.36 15.11
N GLY A 522 2.51 6.20 14.86
CA GLY A 522 1.12 6.06 15.34
C GLY A 522 0.90 6.33 16.83
N VAL A 523 1.83 5.90 17.71
CA VAL A 523 1.71 6.04 19.18
C VAL A 523 1.60 7.51 19.61
N GLN A 524 2.12 8.42 18.79
CA GLN A 524 2.05 9.87 19.00
C GLN A 524 0.61 10.42 18.93
N SER A 525 -0.36 9.66 18.43
CA SER A 525 -1.80 9.97 18.49
C SER A 525 -2.46 9.59 19.83
N PHE A 526 -1.75 8.88 20.72
CA PHE A 526 -2.27 8.41 22.00
C PHE A 526 -1.75 9.22 23.21
N ASN A 527 -0.62 9.94 23.09
CA ASN A 527 -0.06 10.81 24.14
C ASN A 527 -0.86 12.12 24.39
N VAL A 528 -2.18 12.12 24.16
CA VAL A 528 -3.05 13.31 24.25
C VAL A 528 -4.34 12.95 25.00
N THR A 529 -4.78 13.82 25.92
CA THR A 529 -5.93 13.57 26.81
C THR A 529 -7.19 14.38 26.44
N SER A 530 -7.28 14.85 25.20
CA SER A 530 -8.43 15.60 24.68
C SER A 530 -9.31 14.78 23.73
N PRO A 531 -10.59 15.17 23.57
CA PRO A 531 -11.42 14.67 22.48
C PRO A 531 -10.74 14.84 21.11
N ALA A 532 -10.87 13.81 20.29
CA ALA A 532 -10.30 13.70 18.95
C ALA A 532 -11.33 13.10 17.98
N LEU A 533 -11.27 13.50 16.71
CA LEU A 533 -11.86 12.75 15.61
C LEU A 533 -10.88 11.64 15.25
N MET A 534 -11.36 10.39 15.26
CA MET A 534 -10.59 9.20 14.88
C MET A 534 -11.29 8.46 13.72
N PRO A 535 -10.56 7.89 12.74
CA PRO A 535 -11.12 7.31 11.51
C PRO A 535 -11.71 5.89 11.70
N LEU A 536 -12.72 5.77 12.57
CA LEU A 536 -13.31 4.47 12.94
C LEU A 536 -14.41 4.05 11.94
N SER A 537 -14.41 2.77 11.54
CA SER A 537 -15.35 2.22 10.53
C SER A 537 -15.44 3.06 9.24
N GLY A 538 -14.28 3.55 8.75
CA GLY A 538 -14.18 4.32 7.50
C GLY A 538 -14.70 5.76 7.58
N ARG A 539 -14.98 6.29 8.78
CA ARG A 539 -15.50 7.66 8.98
C ARG A 539 -14.83 8.34 10.18
N PRO A 540 -14.56 9.65 10.15
CA PRO A 540 -14.17 10.39 11.35
C PRO A 540 -15.29 10.36 12.40
N GLN A 541 -15.01 9.81 13.58
CA GLN A 541 -15.94 9.73 14.72
C GLN A 541 -15.32 10.44 15.94
N PRO A 542 -16.08 11.28 16.68
CA PRO A 542 -15.61 11.84 17.94
C PRO A 542 -15.39 10.75 18.99
N GLN A 543 -14.18 10.71 19.55
CA GLN A 543 -13.81 9.86 20.67
C GLN A 543 -13.07 10.68 21.73
N THR A 544 -13.27 10.33 22.99
CA THR A 544 -12.37 10.73 24.08
C THR A 544 -11.53 9.51 24.42
N VAL A 545 -10.22 9.61 24.17
CA VAL A 545 -9.24 8.61 24.61
C VAL A 545 -8.45 9.22 25.76
N THR A 546 -8.38 8.48 26.86
CA THR A 546 -7.54 8.83 28.01
C THR A 546 -6.68 7.61 28.29
N LEU A 547 -5.39 7.68 27.98
CA LEU A 547 -4.45 6.64 28.41
C LEU A 547 -4.47 6.53 29.94
N PRO A 548 -4.50 5.30 30.50
CA PRO A 548 -4.21 5.09 31.92
C PRO A 548 -2.87 5.71 32.29
N SER A 549 -2.83 6.47 33.39
CA SER A 549 -1.61 7.14 33.90
C SER A 549 -0.52 6.18 34.39
N SER A 550 -0.74 4.88 34.27
CA SER A 550 0.21 3.80 34.52
C SER A 550 0.98 3.34 33.27
N LEU A 551 0.66 3.87 32.07
CA LEU A 551 1.38 3.53 30.84
C LEU A 551 2.67 4.38 30.69
N PRO A 552 3.76 3.80 30.16
CA PRO A 552 5.00 4.52 29.91
C PRO A 552 4.91 5.41 28.65
N ASN A 553 5.79 6.39 28.53
CA ASN A 553 5.95 7.14 27.28
C ASN A 553 6.54 6.21 26.20
N PHE A 554 5.72 5.82 25.23
CA PHE A 554 6.12 4.93 24.15
C PHE A 554 7.20 5.57 23.26
N ASN A 555 8.25 4.82 23.01
CA ASN A 555 9.36 5.17 22.13
C ASN A 555 9.57 4.10 21.04
N GLY A 556 8.55 3.27 20.84
CA GLY A 556 8.44 2.27 19.79
C GLY A 556 6.97 1.89 19.56
N ALA A 557 6.72 1.31 18.39
CA ALA A 557 5.40 0.87 17.94
C ALA A 557 5.50 -0.52 17.31
N LEU A 558 4.56 -1.39 17.63
CA LEU A 558 4.41 -2.72 17.03
C LEU A 558 3.07 -2.75 16.30
N LEU A 559 3.11 -2.95 14.99
CA LEU A 559 1.94 -3.11 14.14
C LEU A 559 1.95 -4.54 13.57
N ALA A 560 0.87 -5.27 13.77
CA ALA A 560 0.61 -6.56 13.14
C ALA A 560 -0.78 -6.54 12.49
N THR A 561 -0.87 -6.86 11.21
CA THR A 561 -2.16 -7.03 10.53
C THR A 561 -2.12 -8.19 9.57
N THR A 562 -3.22 -8.94 9.49
CA THR A 562 -3.42 -10.06 8.57
C THR A 562 -4.74 -9.84 7.84
N GLN A 563 -4.71 -9.96 6.52
CA GLN A 563 -5.84 -9.76 5.61
C GLN A 563 -6.01 -11.03 4.78
N THR A 564 -7.15 -11.70 4.94
CA THR A 564 -7.51 -12.91 4.19
C THR A 564 -8.74 -12.65 3.33
N GLY A 565 -8.96 -13.47 2.32
CA GLY A 565 -10.17 -13.37 1.52
C GLY A 565 -10.29 -14.42 0.43
N SER A 566 -11.49 -14.50 -0.14
CA SER A 566 -11.78 -15.29 -1.34
C SER A 566 -12.81 -14.57 -2.18
N ALA A 567 -12.63 -14.55 -3.49
CA ALA A 567 -13.49 -13.79 -4.38
C ALA A 567 -13.61 -14.43 -5.77
N ALA A 568 -14.73 -14.12 -6.41
CA ALA A 568 -15.05 -14.50 -7.77
C ALA A 568 -15.33 -13.24 -8.61
N TYR A 569 -14.98 -13.32 -9.89
CA TYR A 569 -15.31 -12.37 -10.93
C TYR A 569 -15.88 -13.12 -12.12
N LEU A 570 -16.90 -12.56 -12.76
CA LEU A 570 -17.49 -13.07 -13.99
C LEU A 570 -17.82 -11.89 -14.90
N SER A 571 -17.33 -11.89 -16.14
CA SER A 571 -17.80 -10.97 -17.19
C SER A 571 -18.45 -11.76 -18.31
N ALA A 572 -19.65 -11.34 -18.72
CA ALA A 572 -20.45 -11.97 -19.76
C ALA A 572 -21.22 -10.91 -20.58
N GLY A 573 -20.85 -10.74 -21.85
CA GLY A 573 -21.46 -9.75 -22.74
C GLY A 573 -21.23 -8.31 -22.27
N ASN A 574 -22.31 -7.64 -21.86
CA ASN A 574 -22.29 -6.25 -21.38
C ASN A 574 -22.46 -6.11 -19.85
N ALA A 575 -22.38 -7.21 -19.11
CA ALA A 575 -22.40 -7.21 -17.65
C ALA A 575 -21.15 -7.88 -17.08
N SER A 576 -20.79 -7.47 -15.87
CA SER A 576 -19.91 -8.23 -15.00
C SER A 576 -20.42 -8.25 -13.56
N TYR A 577 -19.87 -9.15 -12.78
CA TYR A 577 -20.24 -9.36 -11.38
C TYR A 577 -18.96 -9.70 -10.63
N SER A 578 -18.77 -9.11 -9.45
CA SER A 578 -17.76 -9.59 -8.51
C SER A 578 -18.42 -9.83 -7.16
N LEU A 579 -18.05 -10.96 -6.58
CA LEU A 579 -18.48 -11.44 -5.28
C LEU A 579 -17.23 -11.74 -4.47
N GLY A 580 -17.27 -11.60 -3.16
CA GLY A 580 -16.10 -11.87 -2.34
C GLY A 580 -16.35 -11.70 -0.86
N THR A 581 -15.50 -12.37 -0.09
CA THR A 581 -15.38 -12.22 1.36
C THR A 581 -13.96 -11.77 1.65
N THR A 582 -13.81 -10.72 2.45
CA THR A 582 -12.53 -10.20 2.92
C THR A 582 -12.60 -9.98 4.42
N GLU A 583 -11.55 -10.37 5.12
CA GLU A 583 -11.49 -10.42 6.58
C GLU A 583 -10.11 -9.93 7.01
N GLN A 584 -10.07 -8.94 7.91
CA GLN A 584 -8.82 -8.33 8.35
C GLN A 584 -8.77 -8.15 9.86
N ASP A 585 -7.72 -8.74 10.44
CA ASP A 585 -7.28 -8.49 11.81
C ASP A 585 -6.19 -7.42 11.81
N PHE A 586 -6.24 -6.51 12.76
CA PHE A 586 -5.28 -5.44 12.97
C PHE A 586 -5.02 -5.26 14.47
N ASP A 587 -3.76 -5.17 14.84
CA ASP A 587 -3.27 -5.07 16.21
C ASP A 587 -2.12 -4.06 16.26
N PHE A 588 -2.27 -3.05 17.11
CA PHE A 588 -1.34 -1.94 17.24
C PHE A 588 -1.02 -1.67 18.72
N LYS A 589 0.28 -1.77 19.05
CA LYS A 589 0.79 -1.62 20.42
C LYS A 589 1.88 -0.57 20.52
N GLY A 590 1.87 0.17 21.64
CA GLY A 590 3.00 1.00 22.05
C GLY A 590 4.03 0.20 22.84
N ALA A 591 5.31 0.51 22.70
CA ALA A 591 6.40 -0.14 23.43
C ALA A 591 7.46 0.85 23.93
N GLU A 592 8.24 0.38 24.91
CA GLU A 592 9.46 1.03 25.39
C GLU A 592 10.66 0.79 24.44
N LEU A 593 11.80 1.42 24.72
CA LEU A 593 13.06 1.30 23.94
C LEU A 593 13.80 -0.04 24.13
N ARG A 594 13.06 -1.15 24.07
CA ARG A 594 13.60 -2.53 24.21
C ARG A 594 12.79 -3.48 23.34
N ALA A 595 13.46 -4.28 22.50
CA ALA A 595 12.82 -5.26 21.62
C ALA A 595 12.16 -6.43 22.38
N ASP A 596 12.55 -6.64 23.63
CA ASP A 596 12.01 -7.58 24.62
C ASP A 596 11.19 -6.89 25.72
N GLY A 597 10.91 -5.58 25.59
CA GLY A 597 10.17 -4.79 26.56
C GLY A 597 8.65 -5.07 26.55
N PRO A 598 7.93 -4.62 27.60
CA PRO A 598 6.48 -4.73 27.62
C PRO A 598 5.85 -3.88 26.50
N ALA A 599 4.98 -4.51 25.71
CA ALA A 599 4.16 -3.86 24.69
C ALA A 599 2.70 -3.79 25.15
N PHE A 600 2.06 -2.66 24.91
CA PHE A 600 0.74 -2.32 25.46
C PHE A 600 -0.26 -2.08 24.32
N GLU A 601 -1.40 -2.77 24.36
CA GLU A 601 -2.46 -2.66 23.34
C GLU A 601 -3.06 -1.25 23.33
N LEU A 602 -3.00 -0.59 22.18
CA LEU A 602 -3.54 0.76 21.96
C LEU A 602 -4.78 0.72 21.06
N TYR A 603 -4.74 -0.07 20.00
CA TYR A 603 -5.86 -0.29 19.10
C TYR A 603 -5.85 -1.71 18.52
N THR A 604 -7.02 -2.34 18.45
CA THR A 604 -7.23 -3.53 17.63
C THR A 604 -8.51 -3.40 16.80
N ARG A 605 -8.57 -4.10 15.68
CA ARG A 605 -9.78 -4.23 14.86
C ARG A 605 -9.85 -5.62 14.21
N HIS A 606 -10.97 -6.28 14.38
CA HIS A 606 -11.41 -7.37 13.52
C HIS A 606 -12.53 -6.84 12.62
N VAL A 607 -12.39 -6.96 11.30
CA VAL A 607 -13.43 -6.52 10.37
C VAL A 607 -13.59 -7.50 9.21
N LYS A 608 -14.84 -7.87 8.93
CA LYS A 608 -15.23 -8.80 7.87
C LYS A 608 -16.26 -8.15 6.96
N ALA A 609 -16.10 -8.33 5.66
CA ALA A 609 -17.08 -7.95 4.66
C ALA A 609 -17.39 -9.11 3.71
N VAL A 610 -18.66 -9.22 3.34
CA VAL A 610 -19.18 -10.20 2.38
C VAL A 610 -19.99 -9.45 1.32
N ASN A 611 -19.64 -9.64 0.04
CA ASN A 611 -20.29 -9.02 -1.13
C ASN A 611 -20.46 -7.51 -0.97
N SER A 612 -19.37 -6.82 -0.64
CA SER A 612 -19.31 -5.37 -0.38
C SER A 612 -20.17 -4.85 0.79
N THR A 613 -20.63 -5.74 1.67
CA THR A 613 -21.34 -5.39 2.91
C THR A 613 -20.48 -5.79 4.10
N VAL A 614 -20.19 -4.86 5.02
CA VAL A 614 -19.54 -5.18 6.31
C VAL A 614 -20.51 -6.02 7.15
N THR A 615 -20.10 -7.20 7.60
CA THR A 615 -20.92 -8.12 8.43
C THR A 615 -20.47 -8.15 9.89
N GLU A 616 -19.17 -8.02 10.13
CA GLU A 616 -18.55 -7.94 11.46
C GLU A 616 -17.57 -6.75 11.47
N ASP A 617 -17.59 -5.93 12.53
CA ASP A 617 -16.67 -4.81 12.73
C ASP A 617 -16.52 -4.56 14.23
N GLU A 618 -15.57 -5.26 14.84
CA GLU A 618 -15.23 -5.18 16.27
C GLU A 618 -13.91 -4.43 16.43
N GLN A 619 -13.88 -3.44 17.33
CA GLN A 619 -12.71 -2.59 17.56
C GLN A 619 -12.44 -2.47 19.06
N ASN A 620 -11.17 -2.49 19.47
CA ASN A 620 -10.77 -2.10 20.81
C ASN A 620 -9.92 -0.83 20.73
N LEU A 621 -10.17 0.13 21.61
CA LEU A 621 -9.42 1.39 21.69
C LEU A 621 -9.03 1.62 23.16
N VAL A 622 -7.78 1.29 23.51
CA VAL A 622 -7.22 1.38 24.87
C VAL A 622 -8.14 0.69 25.91
N GLY A 623 -8.54 -0.55 25.63
CA GLY A 623 -9.40 -1.35 26.52
C GLY A 623 -10.91 -1.02 26.46
N ARG A 624 -11.33 -0.07 25.62
CA ARG A 624 -12.74 0.23 25.34
C ARG A 624 -13.17 -0.38 24.00
N SER A 625 -14.08 -1.36 24.06
CA SER A 625 -14.74 -1.93 22.89
C SER A 625 -15.63 -0.90 22.16
N LEU A 626 -15.60 -0.96 20.83
CA LEU A 626 -16.32 -0.13 19.86
C LEU A 626 -16.75 -1.04 18.69
N GLY A 627 -17.73 -0.60 17.88
CA GLY A 627 -18.17 -1.32 16.68
C GLY A 627 -19.62 -1.80 16.73
N ILE A 628 -19.95 -2.76 15.86
CA ILE A 628 -21.31 -3.33 15.74
C ILE A 628 -21.27 -4.77 16.31
N PRO A 629 -22.05 -5.10 17.36
CA PRO A 629 -22.14 -6.46 17.87
C PRO A 629 -22.64 -7.43 16.79
N THR A 630 -22.07 -8.63 16.73
CA THR A 630 -22.39 -9.66 15.72
C THR A 630 -23.89 -9.87 15.55
N GLY A 631 -24.42 -9.49 14.38
CA GLY A 631 -25.86 -9.51 14.05
C GLY A 631 -26.10 -10.14 12.67
N GLN A 632 -27.25 -10.79 12.49
CA GLN A 632 -27.48 -11.71 11.37
C GLN A 632 -27.22 -11.10 9.97
N PRO A 633 -26.61 -11.88 9.04
CA PRO A 633 -26.26 -11.39 7.71
C PRO A 633 -27.51 -11.07 6.88
N GLY A 634 -27.65 -9.80 6.48
CA GLY A 634 -28.68 -9.36 5.56
C GLY A 634 -28.40 -9.85 4.13
N ILE A 635 -29.32 -10.63 3.55
CA ILE A 635 -29.20 -11.13 2.17
C ILE A 635 -29.41 -9.96 1.18
N MET A 636 -28.30 -9.35 0.74
CA MET A 636 -28.26 -8.38 -0.36
C MET A 636 -27.69 -9.04 -1.62
N LYS A 637 -28.09 -8.53 -2.79
CA LYS A 637 -27.67 -9.06 -4.09
C LYS A 637 -26.26 -8.57 -4.45
N GLY A 638 -25.49 -9.41 -5.13
CA GLY A 638 -24.14 -9.10 -5.57
C GLY A 638 -24.04 -7.82 -6.40
N VAL A 639 -22.93 -7.10 -6.25
CA VAL A 639 -22.68 -5.84 -6.95
C VAL A 639 -22.49 -6.12 -8.45
N GLN A 640 -23.37 -5.55 -9.26
CA GLN A 640 -23.25 -5.60 -10.72
C GLN A 640 -22.16 -4.64 -11.18
N GLY A 641 -21.02 -5.19 -11.57
CA GLY A 641 -19.92 -4.46 -12.17
C GLY A 641 -20.23 -4.11 -13.63
N LEU A 642 -19.91 -2.88 -14.03
CA LEU A 642 -19.81 -2.53 -15.43
C LEU A 642 -18.53 -3.19 -16.01
N ASN A 643 -18.60 -3.74 -17.23
CA ASN A 643 -17.68 -4.70 -17.88
C ASN A 643 -16.18 -4.77 -17.48
N GLY A 644 -15.56 -5.93 -17.74
CA GLY A 644 -14.19 -6.20 -17.34
C GLY A 644 -13.08 -5.37 -18.01
N PRO A 645 -11.88 -5.36 -17.40
CA PRO A 645 -10.59 -5.11 -18.05
C PRO A 645 -10.21 -6.21 -19.07
N SER A 646 -9.05 -6.05 -19.70
CA SER A 646 -8.31 -7.20 -20.26
C SER A 646 -7.87 -8.13 -19.13
N VAL A 647 -8.30 -9.39 -19.14
CA VAL A 647 -8.10 -10.34 -18.02
C VAL A 647 -6.64 -10.52 -17.61
N ARG A 648 -5.75 -10.56 -18.61
CA ARG A 648 -4.28 -10.61 -18.42
C ARG A 648 -3.75 -9.48 -17.52
N ALA A 649 -4.37 -8.30 -17.55
CA ALA A 649 -3.97 -7.16 -16.70
C ALA A 649 -4.43 -7.33 -15.24
N MET A 650 -5.58 -7.98 -15.00
CA MET A 650 -6.07 -8.26 -13.63
C MET A 650 -5.20 -9.28 -12.90
N LEU A 651 -4.62 -10.22 -13.66
CA LEU A 651 -3.88 -11.38 -13.18
C LEU A 651 -2.37 -11.33 -13.47
N ALA A 652 -1.85 -10.20 -13.97
CA ALA A 652 -0.46 -10.04 -14.37
C ALA A 652 0.08 -11.01 -15.44
N ARG A 653 -0.80 -11.70 -16.18
CA ARG A 653 -0.42 -12.76 -17.12
C ARG A 653 -0.01 -12.18 -18.48
N GLY A 654 1.13 -11.51 -18.46
CA GLY A 654 1.75 -10.95 -19.67
C GLY A 654 1.05 -9.71 -20.22
N PRO A 655 1.49 -9.22 -21.39
CA PRO A 655 0.88 -8.10 -22.08
C PRO A 655 -0.54 -8.48 -22.55
N GLY A 656 -1.53 -8.13 -21.73
CA GLY A 656 -2.87 -7.80 -22.20
C GLY A 656 -2.90 -6.37 -22.75
N ARG A 657 -4.10 -5.88 -23.13
CA ARG A 657 -4.25 -4.43 -23.41
C ARG A 657 -3.87 -3.66 -22.15
N LEU A 658 -2.82 -2.86 -22.24
CA LEU A 658 -2.18 -2.30 -21.06
C LEU A 658 -3.01 -1.15 -20.49
N LYS A 659 -2.95 -0.98 -19.15
CA LYS A 659 -3.40 0.25 -18.47
C LYS A 659 -2.77 1.47 -19.19
N SER A 660 -1.50 1.36 -19.63
CA SER A 660 -0.75 2.36 -20.41
C SER A 660 -1.18 2.58 -21.87
N GLU A 661 -1.86 1.64 -22.54
CA GLU A 661 -2.41 1.90 -23.88
C GLU A 661 -3.60 2.87 -23.81
N LEU A 662 -4.38 2.79 -22.72
CA LEU A 662 -5.37 3.82 -22.38
C LEU A 662 -4.69 5.13 -21.93
N MET A 663 -3.46 5.09 -21.40
CA MET A 663 -2.63 6.30 -21.15
C MET A 663 -1.94 6.83 -22.43
N GLY A 664 -2.42 6.47 -23.62
CA GLY A 664 -1.83 6.78 -24.94
C GLY A 664 -1.78 8.26 -25.36
N GLY A 665 -1.78 9.20 -24.43
CA GLY A 665 -1.55 10.62 -24.66
C GLY A 665 -0.11 11.02 -24.32
N ARG A 666 0.83 10.84 -25.26
CA ARG A 666 2.15 11.48 -25.15
C ARG A 666 1.96 13.01 -25.16
N PRO A 667 2.55 13.78 -24.22
CA PRO A 667 2.82 15.18 -24.50
C PRO A 667 3.82 15.25 -25.67
N SER A 668 3.51 16.09 -26.65
CA SER A 668 4.37 16.46 -27.79
C SER A 668 5.27 17.63 -27.44
#